data_AF-C4XV95-F1
#
_entry.id   AF-C4XV95-F1
#
_cell.length_a   1.000
_cell.length_b   1.000
_cell.length_c   1.000
_cell.angle_alpha   90.00
_cell.angle_beta   90.00
_cell.angle_gamma   90.00
#
_symmetry.space_group_name_H-M   'P 1'
#
loop_
_entity.id
_entity.type
_entity.pdbx_description
1 polymer ?
#
loop_
_entity_poly.entity_id
_entity_poly.type
_entity_poly.pdbx_seq_one_letter_code
_entity_poly.pdbx_strand_id
1 'polypeptide(L)'
;MFLKDVLGYRNVRIVPINTYDAWTTLDLVINFLSAQVYRNPNCDGYKCVTILAEFRNDSSFVEDQLDETEMMVNVLWIGEKFRETIDWLIRKYEQKFSDGSKRLIILHWTPSEIIFAQNTFQQITMPRCEDYTYLQRSGCKYELTPILKYYAKSLASDKQLMYALRYFNLSDKHLSNIRMDLKYYRKDLSISATEIYDKAACHWLLENRNYYNLWKESNQPITLLIGGIFPINITYRGHENVMNVAKHAASVINKDQTILPGYHLEILVNNGQCKSDMVMKSFIHYYSIPNILGVLGPACSETVEPIAGISKHMNMMIMSYSAEGATFSNREAYPNFFRTIGSNRLFVDAYLDIMEKFKWSRVASLTENESNDNTSHMEKKLKLRNFTLIINRKLQPVVTPMEMKEHLHKLQEAHAKIIIADIVHVQNAAIVFCEAHKLGMTQQDDYIWFLPPWLPKDFQMWQRMVNSSCTASELRNLQAIEGHFSVRHSPFGNPEALMQEGKPIRAWLDEYRNQSGEPSNYAGFTYDAVWAYAIAAHKLLLKDQYAVNYLRNTEVVNRFRELIGQTNFEGLSGNVSFAQGELGGSRIIDLDILQWKNSSLAKVGKFKPSVNGKGASMHVCGGNLSLNLNNILWLKGVVPEDGRYDCRFSRLARTLRVDCDIAAMVFAIVLCLLAISLISFTSFWFWKKRYSRKLKRSAQIMKMFGIDLLSPSQNKTNTLDKWEIPKENVVVNRRLGEGAFGMVYGGEAQITSGQWTAVAVKTLKSGQSMEDRLDFLSEAEAMKKFDHKNIIKLLGVCLQNEPIYTIMEFMLYGDLKTYLLARRNMVKEKFTDESDISPKRLTLYAMDVACGLAYLAEKKYVHRDIALRNCLVNAQRVVKIADFGMARPTFESDYYRYNRKGARKLFPVRWMPPETLALGLFTPASDIWSFGVVLYEVISFGSYPYQGLTNNQVLEYVKNGKTMHIPLGVKPQLEGLLKACWSQEASKRPTALEVVEYISNYPRLLTPALEVPATSIELPESQSDQIQECEELSNLNTSANTKPDTIFKPLCDTGSFTPITPDGYSIMSPLL
;
A
#
# COMPACT_ATOMS: atom_id res chain seq x y z
N MET A 1 8.86 -12.26 49.92
CA MET A 1 9.38 -10.90 50.23
C MET A 1 9.99 -10.31 48.95
N PHE A 2 9.14 -10.09 47.94
CA PHE A 2 9.44 -9.36 46.71
C PHE A 2 8.20 -8.52 46.40
N LEU A 3 8.33 -7.24 46.70
CA LEU A 3 7.61 -6.09 46.17
C LEU A 3 8.22 -4.90 46.90
N LYS A 4 9.54 -4.74 46.70
CA LYS A 4 10.16 -3.45 46.89
C LYS A 4 10.45 -2.93 45.50
N ASP A 5 9.82 -1.79 45.27
CA ASP A 5 9.91 -0.90 44.13
C ASP A 5 8.96 -1.18 42.97
N VAL A 6 8.25 -0.09 42.65
CA VAL A 6 7.44 0.19 41.47
C VAL A 6 6.00 -0.29 41.53
N LEU A 7 5.08 0.52 42.08
CA LEU A 7 3.73 0.78 41.52
C LEU A 7 3.14 2.08 42.10
N GLY A 8 2.77 3.01 41.21
CA GLY A 8 2.17 4.31 41.54
C GLY A 8 0.71 4.41 41.08
N TYR A 9 -0.21 4.37 42.05
CA TYR A 9 -1.39 5.24 42.14
C TYR A 9 -1.54 5.61 43.62
N ARG A 10 -1.55 6.92 43.92
CA ARG A 10 -1.35 7.44 45.28
C ARG A 10 -2.63 8.08 45.82
N ASN A 11 -3.44 7.27 46.49
CA ASN A 11 -4.52 7.75 47.36
C ASN A 11 -4.24 7.26 48.78
N VAL A 12 -4.17 8.19 49.74
CA VAL A 12 -4.09 7.84 51.17
C VAL A 12 -5.53 7.72 51.70
N ARG A 13 -5.85 6.58 52.30
CA ARG A 13 -7.14 6.37 52.98
C ARG A 13 -7.02 6.88 54.41
N ILE A 14 -7.99 7.65 54.89
CA ILE A 14 -8.08 8.02 56.31
C ILE A 14 -9.19 7.18 56.95
N VAL A 15 -8.89 6.58 58.10
CA VAL A 15 -9.89 5.90 58.94
C VAL A 15 -9.89 6.59 60.30
N PRO A 16 -11.05 7.01 60.83
CA PRO A 16 -11.06 7.79 62.05
C PRO A 16 -10.66 6.97 63.29
N ILE A 17 -9.77 7.52 64.10
CA ILE A 17 -9.43 7.04 65.44
C ILE A 17 -10.28 7.83 66.45
N ASN A 18 -11.06 7.11 67.26
CA ASN A 18 -11.80 7.73 68.36
C ASN A 18 -10.93 7.68 69.62
N THR A 19 -10.16 8.74 69.89
CA THR A 19 -9.29 8.80 71.08
C THR A 19 -9.90 9.67 72.16
N TYR A 20 -10.29 9.07 73.28
CA TYR A 20 -10.66 9.83 74.49
C TYR A 20 -9.59 9.83 75.58
N ASP A 21 -8.36 9.35 75.33
CA ASP A 21 -7.31 9.33 76.36
C ASP A 21 -5.86 9.29 75.81
N ALA A 22 -5.64 9.72 74.56
CA ALA A 22 -4.32 9.62 73.95
C ALA A 22 -3.47 10.89 74.09
N TRP A 23 -3.96 11.96 74.70
CA TRP A 23 -3.19 13.20 74.83
C TRP A 23 -2.01 13.06 75.80
N THR A 24 -2.15 12.31 76.90
CA THR A 24 -1.04 12.05 77.84
C THR A 24 0.07 11.15 77.28
N THR A 25 -0.21 10.34 76.24
CA THR A 25 0.78 9.44 75.62
C THR A 25 1.39 10.04 74.34
N LEU A 26 0.64 10.86 73.59
CA LEU A 26 1.18 11.61 72.46
C LEU A 26 2.00 12.83 72.89
N ASP A 27 1.66 13.52 73.98
CA ASP A 27 2.48 14.61 74.52
C ASP A 27 3.87 14.11 74.98
N LEU A 28 3.98 12.84 75.37
CA LEU A 28 5.26 12.16 75.61
C LEU A 28 6.06 11.96 74.32
N VAL A 29 5.42 11.67 73.18
CA VAL A 29 6.08 11.52 71.87
C VAL A 29 6.48 12.89 71.29
N ILE A 30 5.62 13.90 71.45
CA ILE A 30 5.86 15.29 71.01
C ILE A 30 7.03 15.91 71.79
N ASN A 31 7.09 15.69 73.11
CA ASN A 31 8.16 16.25 73.96
C ASN A 31 9.50 15.47 73.89
N PHE A 32 9.53 14.19 73.48
CA PHE A 32 10.77 13.41 73.39
C PHE A 32 11.48 13.44 72.02
N LEU A 33 10.79 13.79 70.93
CA LEU A 33 11.29 13.54 69.56
C LEU A 33 11.34 14.76 68.63
N SER A 34 11.13 15.99 69.13
CA SER A 34 11.15 17.20 68.29
C SER A 34 10.17 17.10 67.10
N ALA A 35 9.05 16.41 67.29
CA ALA A 35 8.05 16.17 66.25
C ALA A 35 7.31 17.47 65.91
N GLN A 36 7.10 17.72 64.61
CA GLN A 36 6.30 18.87 64.15
C GLN A 36 4.83 18.46 64.10
N VAL A 37 3.93 19.34 64.56
CA VAL A 37 2.51 19.02 64.74
C VAL A 37 1.64 20.03 63.99
N TYR A 38 0.68 19.52 63.23
CA TYR A 38 -0.44 20.30 62.73
C TYR A 38 -1.70 19.91 63.50
N ARG A 39 -2.24 20.87 64.25
CA ARG A 39 -3.52 20.73 64.96
C ARG A 39 -4.59 21.43 64.15
N ASN A 40 -5.60 20.67 63.71
CA ASN A 40 -6.68 21.26 62.94
C ASN A 40 -7.55 22.12 63.88
N PRO A 41 -7.79 23.42 63.60
CA PRO A 41 -8.57 24.29 64.47
C PRO A 41 -10.03 23.84 64.65
N ASN A 42 -10.58 23.05 63.72
CA ASN A 42 -11.91 22.45 63.85
C ASN A 42 -11.97 21.34 64.92
N CYS A 43 -10.83 20.98 65.52
CA CYS A 43 -10.70 20.00 66.58
C CYS A 43 -10.75 20.58 67.99
N ASP A 44 -10.84 21.90 68.15
CA ASP A 44 -10.90 22.52 69.47
C ASP A 44 -12.25 22.20 70.15
N GLY A 45 -12.20 21.36 71.19
CA GLY A 45 -13.37 20.90 71.95
C GLY A 45 -14.03 19.60 71.45
N TYR A 46 -13.55 19.01 70.34
CA TYR A 46 -14.12 17.78 69.74
C TYR A 46 -13.07 16.67 69.53
N LYS A 47 -13.52 15.42 69.33
CA LYS A 47 -12.62 14.25 69.19
C LYS A 47 -12.10 14.15 67.75
N CYS A 48 -10.79 14.27 67.57
CA CYS A 48 -10.12 14.18 66.28
C CYS A 48 -9.17 12.99 66.15
N VAL A 49 -8.92 12.63 64.89
CA VAL A 49 -8.08 11.52 64.46
C VAL A 49 -6.66 12.02 64.28
N THR A 50 -5.63 11.31 64.75
CA THR A 50 -4.23 11.75 64.53
C THR A 50 -3.50 10.82 63.55
N ILE A 51 -2.96 11.40 62.48
CA ILE A 51 -2.14 10.72 61.47
C ILE A 51 -0.66 10.92 61.80
N LEU A 52 0.12 9.85 61.70
CA LEU A 52 1.59 9.91 61.82
C LEU A 52 2.21 9.93 60.42
N ALA A 53 3.13 10.86 60.18
CA ALA A 53 3.83 11.04 58.92
C ALA A 53 5.35 11.19 59.14
N GLU A 54 6.12 10.98 58.08
CA GLU A 54 7.58 10.91 58.15
C GLU A 54 8.19 12.33 58.14
N PHE A 55 8.25 13.03 57.00
CA PHE A 55 8.82 14.39 56.91
C PHE A 55 7.77 15.43 56.52
N ARG A 56 7.73 16.56 57.25
CA ARG A 56 6.78 17.65 56.97
C ARG A 56 7.04 18.31 55.63
N ASN A 57 8.29 18.56 55.27
CA ASN A 57 8.65 19.19 53.99
C ASN A 57 8.12 18.43 52.76
N ASP A 58 7.94 17.11 52.86
CA ASP A 58 7.49 16.27 51.74
C ASP A 58 5.97 16.07 51.70
N SER A 59 5.25 16.47 52.76
CA SER A 59 3.82 16.19 52.95
C SER A 59 3.01 17.33 53.60
N SER A 60 3.55 18.54 53.68
CA SER A 60 2.88 19.70 54.28
C SER A 60 1.64 20.17 53.50
N PHE A 61 1.52 19.81 52.21
CA PHE A 61 0.32 20.11 51.40
C PHE A 61 -0.95 19.44 51.94
N VAL A 62 -0.81 18.42 52.80
CA VAL A 62 -1.93 17.77 53.47
C VAL A 62 -2.64 18.72 54.43
N GLU A 63 -1.92 19.70 55.00
CA GLU A 63 -2.50 20.73 55.87
C GLU A 63 -3.59 21.52 55.12
N ASP A 64 -3.24 22.03 53.93
CA ASP A 64 -4.15 22.82 53.09
C ASP A 64 -5.39 21.99 52.68
N GLN A 65 -5.21 20.71 52.34
CA GLN A 65 -6.32 19.84 51.96
C GLN A 65 -7.23 19.47 53.13
N LEU A 66 -6.68 19.30 54.34
CA LEU A 66 -7.48 19.02 55.54
C LEU A 66 -8.30 20.25 55.96
N ASP A 67 -7.77 21.45 55.75
CA ASP A 67 -8.50 22.72 55.94
C ASP A 67 -9.59 22.90 54.88
N GLU A 68 -9.29 22.71 53.59
CA GLU A 68 -10.28 22.83 52.49
C GLU A 68 -11.42 21.81 52.59
N THR A 69 -11.15 20.62 53.13
CA THR A 69 -12.14 19.53 53.23
C THR A 69 -12.83 19.46 54.60
N GLU A 70 -12.55 20.41 55.50
CA GLU A 70 -13.09 20.50 56.86
C GLU A 70 -12.93 19.20 57.69
N MET A 71 -11.86 18.44 57.44
CA MET A 71 -11.64 17.14 58.10
C MET A 71 -11.13 17.31 59.54
N MET A 72 -11.80 16.66 60.49
CA MET A 72 -11.42 16.61 61.92
C MET A 72 -10.20 15.69 62.19
N VAL A 73 -9.04 16.03 61.61
CA VAL A 73 -7.83 15.22 61.61
C VAL A 73 -6.59 16.06 61.94
N ASN A 74 -5.80 15.60 62.90
CA ASN A 74 -4.48 16.14 63.24
C ASN A 74 -3.37 15.36 62.54
N VAL A 75 -2.23 16.00 62.26
CA VAL A 75 -1.07 15.34 61.64
C VAL A 75 0.20 15.56 62.47
N LEU A 76 0.96 14.49 62.68
CA LEU A 76 2.20 14.47 63.45
C LEU A 76 3.36 13.98 62.57
N TRP A 77 4.37 14.82 62.36
CA TRP A 77 5.57 14.45 61.61
C TRP A 77 6.73 14.11 62.54
N ILE A 78 7.24 12.88 62.42
CA ILE A 78 8.19 12.29 63.38
C ILE A 78 9.65 12.34 62.85
N GLY A 79 9.85 12.59 61.56
CA GLY A 79 11.16 12.69 60.91
C GLY A 79 11.85 11.34 60.74
N GLU A 80 13.18 11.33 60.74
CA GLU A 80 14.03 10.16 60.44
C GLU A 80 13.82 8.98 61.40
N LYS A 81 13.25 9.23 62.58
CA LYS A 81 12.96 8.22 63.61
C LYS A 81 11.58 7.57 63.45
N PHE A 82 10.87 7.84 62.36
CA PHE A 82 9.51 7.35 62.11
C PHE A 82 9.41 5.83 62.27
N ARG A 83 10.32 5.07 61.65
CA ARG A 83 10.27 3.60 61.66
C ARG A 83 10.52 3.01 63.05
N GLU A 84 11.51 3.53 63.77
CA GLU A 84 11.81 3.12 65.14
C GLU A 84 10.67 3.48 66.11
N THR A 85 10.02 4.63 65.88
CA THR A 85 8.89 5.11 66.70
C THR A 85 7.63 4.28 66.47
N ILE A 86 7.36 3.87 65.23
CA ILE A 86 6.28 2.94 64.89
C ILE A 86 6.52 1.58 65.52
N ASP A 87 7.71 1.01 65.38
CA ASP A 87 8.06 -0.29 65.98
C ASP A 87 7.99 -0.23 67.52
N TRP A 88 8.40 0.87 68.14
CA TRP A 88 8.25 1.10 69.58
C TRP A 88 6.78 1.25 70.01
N LEU A 89 5.98 2.00 69.25
CA LEU A 89 4.55 2.17 69.51
C LEU A 89 3.80 0.84 69.41
N ILE A 90 4.07 0.03 68.39
CA ILE A 90 3.49 -1.30 68.21
C ILE A 90 3.83 -2.19 69.42
N ARG A 91 5.11 -2.31 69.77
CA ARG A 91 5.54 -3.16 70.91
C ARG A 91 4.93 -2.71 72.24
N LYS A 92 4.82 -1.40 72.47
CA LYS A 92 4.24 -0.85 73.71
C LYS A 92 2.72 -0.99 73.76
N TYR A 93 2.03 -0.92 72.62
CA TYR A 93 0.59 -1.16 72.53
C TYR A 93 0.25 -2.65 72.69
N GLU A 94 1.01 -3.55 72.06
CA GLU A 94 0.83 -5.00 72.17
C GLU A 94 1.04 -5.52 73.60
N GLN A 95 1.96 -4.93 74.37
CA GLN A 95 2.23 -5.36 75.75
C GLN A 95 1.19 -4.88 76.79
N LYS A 96 0.43 -3.81 76.52
CA LYS A 96 -0.38 -3.13 77.56
C LYS A 96 -1.89 -3.33 77.43
N PHE A 97 -2.40 -3.76 76.28
CA PHE A 97 -3.85 -3.86 76.03
C PHE A 97 -4.20 -5.14 75.28
N SER A 98 -4.35 -6.24 76.01
CA SER A 98 -4.76 -7.55 75.49
C SER A 98 -6.28 -7.69 75.26
N ASP A 99 -7.08 -6.67 75.58
CA ASP A 99 -8.54 -6.74 75.49
C ASP A 99 -9.10 -5.67 74.53
N GLY A 100 -8.88 -5.90 73.23
CA GLY A 100 -9.73 -5.56 72.06
C GLY A 100 -10.32 -4.16 71.84
N SER A 101 -10.19 -3.20 72.76
CA SER A 101 -11.07 -2.03 72.82
C SER A 101 -10.50 -0.73 72.26
N LYS A 102 -9.25 -0.70 71.77
CA LYS A 102 -8.71 0.45 71.03
C LYS A 102 -7.87 -0.01 69.84
N ARG A 103 -8.19 0.49 68.64
CA ARG A 103 -7.53 0.13 67.38
C ARG A 103 -6.49 1.19 67.04
N LEU A 104 -5.21 0.82 67.14
CA LEU A 104 -4.12 1.62 66.58
C LEU A 104 -4.12 1.40 65.07
N ILE A 105 -4.45 2.44 64.29
CA ILE A 105 -4.45 2.36 62.84
C ILE A 105 -3.17 3.02 62.34
N ILE A 106 -2.28 2.20 61.78
CA ILE A 106 -1.00 2.64 61.23
C ILE A 106 -1.17 2.75 59.72
N LEU A 107 -1.01 3.96 59.19
CA LEU A 107 -1.05 4.19 57.76
C LEU A 107 0.32 3.87 57.16
N HIS A 108 0.39 2.72 56.50
CA HIS A 108 1.54 2.28 55.73
C HIS A 108 1.18 2.28 54.24
N TRP A 109 2.09 2.77 53.40
CA TRP A 109 1.93 2.72 51.96
C TRP A 109 2.10 1.26 51.48
N THR A 110 0.96 0.64 51.15
CA THR A 110 0.89 -0.57 50.31
C THR A 110 -0.32 -0.43 49.39
N PRO A 111 -0.21 -0.67 48.07
CA PRO A 111 -1.36 -0.68 47.18
C PRO A 111 -2.24 -1.89 47.52
N SER A 112 -3.54 -1.67 47.76
CA SER A 112 -4.53 -2.74 47.89
C SER A 112 -5.57 -2.60 46.76
N GLU A 113 -5.65 -3.61 45.89
CA GLU A 113 -6.54 -3.61 44.72
C GLU A 113 -7.93 -4.22 44.98
N ILE A 114 -8.33 -4.47 46.23
CA ILE A 114 -9.69 -4.92 46.53
C ILE A 114 -10.39 -3.86 47.39
N ILE A 115 -11.28 -3.08 46.78
CA ILE A 115 -12.32 -2.33 47.50
C ILE A 115 -13.63 -3.06 47.27
N PHE A 116 -14.01 -3.89 48.24
CA PHE A 116 -15.39 -4.30 48.44
C PHE A 116 -15.85 -3.60 49.71
N ALA A 117 -16.63 -2.54 49.60
CA ALA A 117 -17.43 -2.04 50.73
C ALA A 117 -18.41 -0.96 50.28
N GLN A 118 -19.65 -1.09 50.70
CA GLN A 118 -20.74 -0.11 50.60
C GLN A 118 -20.57 1.09 51.57
N ASN A 119 -19.34 1.51 51.88
CA ASN A 119 -19.09 2.64 52.79
C ASN A 119 -18.54 3.85 52.02
N THR A 120 -18.95 5.05 52.44
CA THR A 120 -18.46 6.34 51.93
C THR A 120 -17.04 6.60 52.47
N PHE A 121 -16.10 6.88 51.56
CA PHE A 121 -14.72 7.23 51.90
C PHE A 121 -14.36 8.59 51.29
N GLN A 122 -13.47 9.34 51.95
CA GLN A 122 -12.91 10.58 51.40
C GLN A 122 -11.43 10.41 51.01
N GLN A 123 -11.05 10.96 49.86
CA GLN A 123 -9.76 10.74 49.21
C GLN A 123 -8.84 11.96 49.38
N ILE A 124 -7.64 11.75 49.93
CA ILE A 124 -6.54 12.73 49.86
C ILE A 124 -5.77 12.49 48.56
N THR A 125 -5.66 13.53 47.74
CA THR A 125 -5.07 13.45 46.39
C THR A 125 -3.71 14.13 46.38
N MET A 126 -2.68 13.43 45.88
CA MET A 126 -1.33 14.01 45.76
C MET A 126 -1.33 15.14 44.72
N PRO A 127 -0.63 16.27 44.98
CA PRO A 127 -0.60 17.41 44.08
C PRO A 127 0.09 17.06 42.76
N ARG A 128 -0.41 17.64 41.66
CA ARG A 128 0.20 17.51 40.32
C ARG A 128 1.34 18.51 40.17
N CYS A 129 2.36 18.14 39.40
CA CYS A 129 3.52 18.99 39.13
C CYS A 129 3.21 20.24 38.30
N GLU A 130 2.03 20.35 37.72
CA GLU A 130 1.62 21.50 36.91
C GLU A 130 1.10 22.66 37.78
N ASP A 131 0.84 22.41 39.07
CA ASP A 131 0.23 23.37 40.01
C ASP A 131 1.31 24.22 40.72
N TYR A 132 1.41 25.50 40.34
CA TYR A 132 2.54 26.39 40.67
C TYR A 132 2.73 26.64 42.18
N THR A 133 1.63 26.64 42.95
CA THR A 133 1.63 26.80 44.42
C THR A 133 2.23 25.59 45.14
N TYR A 134 1.93 24.38 44.68
CA TYR A 134 2.42 23.13 45.27
C TYR A 134 3.82 22.75 44.76
N LEU A 135 4.23 23.29 43.61
CA LEU A 135 5.56 23.14 43.02
C LEU A 135 6.68 23.66 43.95
N GLN A 136 6.48 24.83 44.55
CA GLN A 136 7.47 25.45 45.44
C GLN A 136 7.63 24.72 46.78
N ARG A 137 6.58 24.05 47.27
CA ARG A 137 6.59 23.34 48.57
C ARG A 137 7.06 21.88 48.46
N SER A 138 6.70 21.16 47.40
CA SER A 138 6.94 19.72 47.26
C SER A 138 8.07 19.32 46.30
N GLY A 139 8.58 20.27 45.49
CA GLY A 139 9.74 20.07 44.62
C GLY A 139 9.57 19.02 43.52
N CYS A 140 8.34 18.68 43.14
CA CYS A 140 8.03 17.73 42.06
C CYS A 140 8.60 16.32 42.21
N LYS A 141 8.81 15.84 43.44
CA LYS A 141 9.33 14.48 43.71
C LYS A 141 8.42 13.33 43.25
N TYR A 142 7.25 13.62 42.68
CA TYR A 142 6.16 12.66 42.52
C TYR A 142 5.63 12.50 41.09
N GLU A 143 6.34 12.98 40.06
CA GLU A 143 5.95 12.87 38.65
C GLU A 143 6.40 11.57 37.93
N LEU A 144 5.83 11.34 36.75
CA LEU A 144 5.36 10.06 36.16
C LEU A 144 6.42 9.20 35.42
N THR A 145 6.36 7.88 35.64
CA THR A 145 6.68 6.86 34.60
C THR A 145 5.41 6.07 34.28
N PRO A 146 5.02 5.90 33.00
CA PRO A 146 3.83 5.13 32.66
C PRO A 146 4.14 3.62 32.72
N ILE A 147 3.21 2.83 33.28
CA ILE A 147 3.29 1.35 33.30
C ILE A 147 2.01 0.74 32.72
N LEU A 148 2.20 -0.22 31.82
CA LEU A 148 1.16 -1.06 31.22
C LEU A 148 0.60 -2.04 32.26
N LYS A 149 -0.73 -2.07 32.40
CA LYS A 149 -1.45 -2.89 33.38
C LYS A 149 -1.77 -4.27 32.78
N TYR A 150 -1.20 -5.36 33.31
CA TYR A 150 -1.68 -6.72 33.05
C TYR A 150 -2.66 -7.11 34.17
N TYR A 151 -3.96 -6.91 33.91
CA TYR A 151 -5.05 -7.42 34.74
C TYR A 151 -5.72 -8.57 33.98
N ALA A 152 -5.29 -9.79 34.25
CA ALA A 152 -5.91 -10.97 33.67
C ALA A 152 -7.09 -11.41 34.54
N LYS A 153 -8.27 -10.85 34.28
CA LYS A 153 -9.57 -11.39 34.75
C LYS A 153 -9.73 -12.88 34.42
N SER A 154 -8.92 -13.39 33.49
CA SER A 154 -8.79 -14.79 33.07
C SER A 154 -8.08 -15.71 34.06
N LEU A 155 -7.32 -15.22 35.05
CA LEU A 155 -6.67 -16.12 36.04
C LEU A 155 -7.70 -16.87 36.88
N ALA A 156 -8.82 -16.23 37.22
CA ALA A 156 -9.90 -16.88 37.98
C ALA A 156 -10.65 -17.95 37.16
N SER A 157 -10.55 -17.91 35.82
CA SER A 157 -11.16 -18.91 34.93
C SER A 157 -10.26 -20.12 34.64
N ASP A 158 -8.96 -20.02 34.93
CA ASP A 158 -8.01 -21.12 34.73
C ASP A 158 -8.02 -22.05 35.95
N LYS A 159 -8.77 -23.15 35.83
CA LYS A 159 -8.94 -24.13 36.91
C LYS A 159 -7.62 -24.80 37.31
N GLN A 160 -6.74 -25.09 36.36
CA GLN A 160 -5.45 -25.74 36.62
C GLN A 160 -4.50 -24.79 37.35
N LEU A 161 -4.43 -23.53 36.93
CA LEU A 161 -3.60 -22.54 37.60
C LEU A 161 -4.12 -22.24 39.01
N MET A 162 -5.45 -22.12 39.18
CA MET A 162 -6.07 -21.94 40.50
C MET A 162 -5.89 -23.17 41.40
N TYR A 163 -5.88 -24.38 40.84
CA TYR A 163 -5.56 -25.61 41.56
C TYR A 163 -4.10 -25.58 42.01
N ALA A 164 -3.16 -25.30 41.10
CA ALA A 164 -1.74 -25.19 41.42
C ALA A 164 -1.47 -24.13 42.50
N LEU A 165 -2.09 -22.94 42.39
CA LEU A 165 -1.95 -21.85 43.37
C LEU A 165 -2.53 -22.19 44.76
N ARG A 166 -3.56 -23.05 44.84
CA ARG A 166 -4.12 -23.51 46.13
C ARG A 166 -3.18 -24.45 46.88
N TYR A 167 -2.39 -25.24 46.16
CA TYR A 167 -1.42 -26.17 46.74
C TYR A 167 0.01 -25.62 46.72
N PHE A 168 0.20 -24.40 46.22
CA PHE A 168 1.49 -23.72 46.18
C PHE A 168 1.89 -23.28 47.58
N ASN A 169 2.96 -23.89 48.12
CA ASN A 169 3.53 -23.51 49.40
C ASN A 169 5.06 -23.64 49.37
N LEU A 170 5.76 -22.55 49.66
CA LEU A 170 7.22 -22.53 49.79
C LEU A 170 7.59 -22.24 51.25
N SER A 171 8.37 -23.15 51.85
CA SER A 171 8.92 -22.93 53.18
C SER A 171 10.04 -21.88 53.15
N ASP A 172 10.33 -21.27 54.30
CA ASP A 172 11.47 -20.35 54.44
C ASP A 172 12.81 -20.99 54.04
N LYS A 173 12.93 -22.31 54.23
CA LYS A 173 14.08 -23.10 53.79
C LYS A 173 14.18 -23.15 52.26
N HIS A 174 13.05 -23.34 51.56
CA HIS A 174 13.02 -23.30 50.09
C HIS A 174 13.40 -21.92 49.56
N LEU A 175 12.88 -20.84 50.18
CA LEU A 175 13.22 -19.47 49.81
C LEU A 175 14.70 -19.15 50.03
N SER A 176 15.30 -19.68 51.11
CA SER A 176 16.73 -19.52 51.39
C SER A 176 17.62 -20.22 50.35
N ASN A 177 17.24 -21.44 49.95
CA ASN A 177 17.96 -22.19 48.91
C ASN A 177 17.88 -21.48 47.55
N ILE A 178 16.69 -21.04 47.15
CA ILE A 178 16.52 -20.31 45.89
C ILE A 178 17.32 -19.00 45.89
N ARG A 179 17.38 -18.29 47.04
CA ARG A 179 18.22 -17.10 47.19
C ARG A 179 19.71 -17.40 47.05
N MET A 180 20.18 -18.55 47.52
CA MET A 180 21.56 -18.99 47.32
C MET A 180 21.84 -19.29 45.85
N ASP A 181 20.93 -19.99 45.16
CA ASP A 181 21.03 -20.28 43.73
C ASP A 181 21.07 -19.00 42.89
N LEU A 182 20.18 -18.04 43.17
CA LEU A 182 20.18 -16.73 42.51
C LEU A 182 21.49 -15.96 42.74
N LYS A 183 22.06 -16.04 43.95
CA LYS A 183 23.36 -15.42 44.26
C LYS A 183 24.52 -16.11 43.55
N TYR A 184 24.41 -17.41 43.30
CA TYR A 184 25.38 -18.18 42.53
C TYR A 184 25.32 -17.83 41.04
N TYR A 185 24.13 -17.88 40.42
CA TYR A 185 23.94 -17.59 39.00
C TYR A 185 24.18 -16.12 38.64
N ARG A 186 23.94 -15.17 39.55
CA ARG A 186 24.27 -13.73 39.34
C ARG A 186 25.76 -13.43 39.25
N LYS A 187 26.65 -14.36 39.64
CA LYS A 187 28.10 -14.18 39.47
C LYS A 187 28.56 -14.38 38.03
N ASP A 188 27.73 -14.98 37.19
CA ASP A 188 28.01 -15.17 35.77
C ASP A 188 27.44 -14.00 34.96
N LEU A 189 28.32 -13.09 34.55
CA LEU A 189 27.98 -11.84 33.83
C LEU A 189 27.51 -12.08 32.38
N SER A 190 27.55 -13.33 31.89
CA SER A 190 27.19 -13.69 30.52
C SER A 190 25.70 -14.00 30.31
N ILE A 191 24.91 -14.07 31.39
CA ILE A 191 23.54 -14.59 31.38
C ILE A 191 22.52 -13.45 31.60
N SER A 192 21.41 -13.45 30.85
CA SER A 192 20.35 -12.45 31.01
C SER A 192 19.63 -12.59 32.35
N ALA A 193 19.09 -11.49 32.88
CA ALA A 193 18.41 -11.48 34.18
C ALA A 193 17.25 -12.49 34.25
N THR A 194 16.48 -12.63 33.17
CA THR A 194 15.38 -13.61 33.04
C THR A 194 15.87 -15.05 33.10
N GLU A 195 16.96 -15.35 32.40
CA GLU A 195 17.52 -16.70 32.33
C GLU A 195 18.14 -17.15 33.67
N ILE A 196 18.60 -16.20 34.51
CA ILE A 196 19.02 -16.47 35.89
C ILE A 196 17.86 -16.98 36.75
N TYR A 197 16.68 -16.34 36.65
CA TYR A 197 15.50 -16.76 37.40
C TYR A 197 14.98 -18.11 36.90
N ASP A 198 14.99 -18.34 35.59
CA ASP A 198 14.54 -19.61 35.01
C ASP A 198 15.46 -20.78 35.42
N LYS A 199 16.78 -20.57 35.48
CA LYS A 199 17.73 -21.58 35.98
C LYS A 199 17.52 -21.90 37.45
N ALA A 200 17.30 -20.88 38.29
CA ALA A 200 17.02 -21.09 39.72
C ALA A 200 15.68 -21.80 39.95
N ALA A 201 14.64 -21.42 39.21
CA ALA A 201 13.33 -22.09 39.26
C ALA A 201 13.41 -23.54 38.77
N CYS A 202 14.16 -23.80 37.69
CA CYS A 202 14.36 -25.14 37.16
C CYS A 202 15.13 -26.04 38.14
N HIS A 203 16.20 -25.52 38.74
CA HIS A 203 16.95 -26.23 39.77
C HIS A 203 16.05 -26.62 40.95
N TRP A 204 15.26 -25.67 41.46
CA TRP A 204 14.33 -25.93 42.56
C TRP A 204 13.27 -27.00 42.20
N LEU A 205 12.69 -26.92 40.99
CA LEU A 205 11.70 -27.90 40.53
C LEU A 205 12.30 -29.30 40.40
N LEU A 206 13.53 -29.42 39.90
CA LEU A 206 14.22 -30.70 39.78
C LEU A 206 14.48 -31.37 41.14
N GLU A 207 14.83 -30.59 42.17
CA GLU A 207 15.06 -31.10 43.52
C GLU A 207 13.75 -31.41 44.28
N ASN A 208 12.64 -30.77 43.91
CA ASN A 208 11.38 -30.81 44.69
C ASN A 208 10.22 -31.46 43.91
N ARG A 209 10.49 -32.57 43.21
CA ARG A 209 9.51 -33.30 42.36
C ARG A 209 8.23 -33.72 43.07
N ASN A 210 8.34 -34.15 44.32
CA ASN A 210 7.20 -34.59 45.12
C ASN A 210 6.24 -33.44 45.48
N TYR A 211 6.74 -32.21 45.54
CA TYR A 211 5.95 -31.03 45.91
C TYR A 211 5.08 -30.52 44.76
N TYR A 212 5.65 -30.39 43.55
CA TYR A 212 4.87 -29.87 42.42
C TYR A 212 3.97 -30.93 41.75
N ASN A 213 4.21 -32.22 41.97
CA ASN A 213 3.29 -33.26 41.48
C ASN A 213 1.90 -33.16 42.12
N LEU A 214 1.79 -32.56 43.32
CA LEU A 214 0.52 -32.21 43.96
C LEU A 214 -0.20 -31.03 43.28
N TRP A 215 0.49 -30.28 42.41
CA TRP A 215 -0.06 -29.15 41.66
C TRP A 215 -0.69 -29.58 40.33
N LYS A 216 -0.55 -30.85 39.93
CA LYS A 216 -1.10 -31.38 38.67
C LYS A 216 -2.50 -31.95 38.90
N GLU A 217 -3.51 -31.37 38.26
CA GLU A 217 -4.89 -31.89 38.26
C GLU A 217 -5.03 -33.08 37.29
N SER A 218 -5.99 -33.98 37.57
CA SER A 218 -6.16 -35.29 36.90
C SER A 218 -6.44 -35.22 35.38
N ASN A 219 -6.05 -36.28 34.65
CA ASN A 219 -6.24 -36.63 33.22
C ASN A 219 -7.63 -36.32 32.57
N GLN A 220 -8.12 -35.09 32.59
CA GLN A 220 -9.23 -34.69 31.70
C GLN A 220 -8.67 -34.22 30.36
N PRO A 221 -9.23 -34.68 29.23
CA PRO A 221 -8.77 -34.25 27.92
C PRO A 221 -9.01 -32.75 27.75
N ILE A 222 -8.02 -32.04 27.22
CA ILE A 222 -8.11 -30.59 27.01
C ILE A 222 -9.01 -30.32 25.80
N THR A 223 -10.06 -29.51 25.98
CA THR A 223 -10.93 -29.12 24.87
C THR A 223 -10.25 -28.08 23.98
N LEU A 224 -10.03 -28.43 22.71
CA LEU A 224 -9.58 -27.54 21.65
C LEU A 224 -10.80 -27.02 20.89
N LEU A 225 -10.85 -25.71 20.66
CA LEU A 225 -12.00 -25.05 20.06
C LEU A 225 -11.69 -24.57 18.64
N ILE A 226 -12.65 -24.69 17.74
CA ILE A 226 -12.65 -24.00 16.44
C ILE A 226 -13.86 -23.08 16.38
N GLY A 227 -13.63 -21.80 16.15
CA GLY A 227 -14.69 -20.79 16.02
C GLY A 227 -15.36 -20.86 14.65
N GLY A 228 -16.51 -21.50 14.53
CA GLY A 228 -17.24 -21.61 13.27
C GLY A 228 -18.17 -20.42 13.02
N ILE A 229 -18.10 -19.83 11.82
CA ILE A 229 -19.02 -18.78 11.36
C ILE A 229 -19.75 -19.29 10.12
N PHE A 230 -21.06 -19.53 10.27
CA PHE A 230 -21.90 -20.17 9.24
C PHE A 230 -23.11 -19.29 8.86
N PRO A 231 -23.55 -19.29 7.60
CA PRO A 231 -24.75 -18.57 7.16
C PRO A 231 -26.01 -19.41 7.41
N ILE A 232 -26.50 -19.45 8.66
CA ILE A 232 -27.57 -20.37 9.08
C ILE A 232 -28.92 -20.06 8.42
N ASN A 233 -29.22 -18.78 8.15
CA ASN A 233 -30.51 -18.34 7.61
C ASN A 233 -30.51 -18.10 6.09
N ILE A 234 -29.43 -18.43 5.38
CA ILE A 234 -29.27 -18.14 3.94
C ILE A 234 -29.19 -19.46 3.17
N THR A 235 -30.33 -19.91 2.65
CA THR A 235 -30.45 -21.19 1.93
C THR A 235 -30.12 -21.07 0.45
N TYR A 236 -30.46 -19.94 -0.18
CA TYR A 236 -30.35 -19.75 -1.65
C TYR A 236 -28.91 -19.77 -2.21
N ARG A 237 -27.85 -19.68 -1.38
CA ARG A 237 -26.44 -19.76 -1.81
C ARG A 237 -25.86 -21.18 -1.73
N GLY A 238 -26.68 -22.19 -1.39
CA GLY A 238 -26.26 -23.58 -1.35
C GLY A 238 -25.39 -23.95 -0.15
N HIS A 239 -25.39 -23.17 0.94
CA HIS A 239 -24.66 -23.44 2.19
C HIS A 239 -25.49 -24.26 3.21
N GLU A 240 -26.50 -24.98 2.75
CA GLU A 240 -27.40 -25.77 3.59
C GLU A 240 -26.62 -26.86 4.35
N ASN A 241 -26.92 -27.00 5.65
CA ASN A 241 -26.37 -28.02 6.54
C ASN A 241 -24.82 -28.08 6.68
N VAL A 242 -24.09 -27.07 6.20
CA VAL A 242 -22.61 -27.02 6.29
C VAL A 242 -22.09 -27.06 7.74
N MET A 243 -22.82 -26.47 8.68
CA MET A 243 -22.50 -26.54 10.12
C MET A 243 -22.50 -27.99 10.65
N ASN A 244 -23.44 -28.82 10.20
CA ASN A 244 -23.54 -30.21 10.64
C ASN A 244 -22.37 -31.03 10.10
N VAL A 245 -21.91 -30.73 8.88
CA VAL A 245 -20.71 -31.33 8.30
C VAL A 245 -19.46 -31.01 9.13
N ALA A 246 -19.30 -29.76 9.57
CA ALA A 246 -18.18 -29.38 10.45
C ALA A 246 -18.20 -30.13 11.79
N LYS A 247 -19.38 -30.25 12.42
CA LYS A 247 -19.56 -31.01 13.67
C LYS A 247 -19.31 -32.51 13.47
N HIS A 248 -19.76 -33.06 12.34
CA HIS A 248 -19.54 -34.45 11.98
C HIS A 248 -18.04 -34.75 11.82
N ALA A 249 -17.29 -33.88 11.14
CA ALA A 249 -15.83 -33.99 11.04
C ALA A 249 -15.15 -34.03 12.41
N ALA A 250 -15.50 -33.11 13.32
CA ALA A 250 -14.97 -33.10 14.69
C ALA A 250 -15.33 -34.37 15.47
N SER A 251 -16.54 -34.90 15.30
CA SER A 251 -16.96 -36.16 15.93
C SER A 251 -16.14 -37.36 15.46
N VAL A 252 -15.81 -37.43 14.17
CA VAL A 252 -14.95 -38.48 13.63
C VAL A 252 -13.52 -38.35 14.18
N ILE A 253 -12.95 -37.15 14.14
CA ILE A 253 -11.59 -36.87 14.65
C ILE A 253 -11.48 -37.29 16.13
N ASN A 254 -12.50 -36.98 16.94
CA ASN A 254 -12.51 -37.36 18.36
C ASN A 254 -12.66 -38.86 18.62
N LYS A 255 -13.14 -39.64 17.64
CA LYS A 255 -13.21 -41.12 17.75
C LYS A 255 -11.89 -41.78 17.39
N ASP A 256 -11.08 -41.13 16.58
CA ASP A 256 -9.77 -41.63 16.15
C ASP A 256 -8.72 -41.35 17.22
N GLN A 257 -8.17 -42.41 17.80
CA GLN A 257 -7.16 -42.32 18.87
C GLN A 257 -5.76 -41.95 18.34
N THR A 258 -5.55 -41.98 17.02
CA THR A 258 -4.25 -41.67 16.41
C THR A 258 -4.02 -40.16 16.25
N ILE A 259 -5.09 -39.39 16.14
CA ILE A 259 -5.05 -37.93 15.97
C ILE A 259 -5.49 -37.23 17.26
N LEU A 260 -4.74 -36.20 17.66
CA LEU A 260 -4.99 -35.40 18.88
C LEU A 260 -5.20 -36.24 20.18
N PRO A 261 -4.26 -37.15 20.55
CA PRO A 261 -4.40 -37.95 21.76
C PRO A 261 -4.43 -37.08 23.02
N GLY A 262 -5.44 -37.27 23.88
CA GLY A 262 -5.61 -36.48 25.11
C GLY A 262 -6.27 -35.11 24.91
N TYR A 263 -6.77 -34.81 23.71
CA TYR A 263 -7.51 -33.59 23.41
C TYR A 263 -8.90 -33.91 22.86
N HIS A 264 -9.85 -33.01 23.08
CA HIS A 264 -11.20 -33.11 22.52
C HIS A 264 -11.48 -31.90 21.62
N LEU A 265 -11.80 -32.12 20.35
CA LEU A 265 -12.06 -31.05 19.38
C LEU A 265 -13.55 -30.69 19.36
N GLU A 266 -13.88 -29.41 19.58
CA GLU A 266 -15.25 -28.90 19.53
C GLU A 266 -15.39 -27.70 18.59
N ILE A 267 -16.49 -27.68 17.82
CA ILE A 267 -16.81 -26.59 16.88
C ILE A 267 -17.85 -25.66 17.50
N LEU A 268 -17.44 -24.42 17.77
CA LEU A 268 -18.37 -23.36 18.14
C LEU A 268 -19.13 -22.87 16.90
N VAL A 269 -20.38 -22.48 17.08
CA VAL A 269 -21.25 -22.05 15.98
C VAL A 269 -21.77 -20.66 16.25
N ASN A 270 -21.52 -19.75 15.32
CA ASN A 270 -22.18 -18.45 15.26
C ASN A 270 -22.76 -18.17 13.88
N ASN A 271 -23.91 -17.49 13.86
CA ASN A 271 -24.58 -17.08 12.63
C ASN A 271 -23.95 -15.79 12.08
N GLY A 272 -23.17 -15.91 11.01
CA GLY A 272 -22.54 -14.74 10.36
C GLY A 272 -23.51 -13.93 9.51
N GLN A 273 -24.65 -14.50 9.09
CA GLN A 273 -25.64 -13.89 8.19
C GLN A 273 -25.07 -13.25 6.90
N CYS A 274 -23.83 -13.59 6.53
CA CYS A 274 -23.08 -12.87 5.50
C CYS A 274 -23.10 -11.34 5.66
N LYS A 275 -23.09 -10.84 6.90
CA LYS A 275 -22.94 -9.42 7.21
C LYS A 275 -21.64 -9.17 7.97
N SER A 276 -20.87 -8.16 7.55
CA SER A 276 -19.53 -7.89 8.08
C SER A 276 -19.52 -7.53 9.57
N ASP A 277 -20.54 -6.84 10.06
CA ASP A 277 -20.72 -6.49 11.48
C ASP A 277 -20.93 -7.74 12.36
N MET A 278 -21.78 -8.67 11.93
CA MET A 278 -22.08 -9.92 12.63
C MET A 278 -20.87 -10.88 12.64
N VAL A 279 -20.16 -10.95 11.51
CA VAL A 279 -18.90 -11.70 11.41
C VAL A 279 -17.83 -11.12 12.33
N MET A 280 -17.65 -9.79 12.33
CA MET A 280 -16.67 -9.13 13.19
C MET A 280 -16.99 -9.34 14.67
N LYS A 281 -18.26 -9.23 15.06
CA LYS A 281 -18.70 -9.52 16.43
C LYS A 281 -18.37 -10.96 16.84
N SER A 282 -18.60 -11.93 15.96
CA SER A 282 -18.28 -13.33 16.21
C SER A 282 -16.77 -13.56 16.32
N PHE A 283 -15.97 -12.90 15.47
CA PHE A 283 -14.51 -12.95 15.51
C PHE A 283 -13.96 -12.38 16.83
N ILE A 284 -14.44 -11.21 17.27
CA ILE A 284 -14.06 -10.60 18.56
C ILE A 284 -14.44 -11.52 19.73
N HIS A 285 -15.63 -12.13 19.69
CA HIS A 285 -16.04 -13.09 20.70
C HIS A 285 -15.08 -14.29 20.75
N TYR A 286 -14.75 -14.88 19.61
CA TYR A 286 -13.79 -15.98 19.51
C TYR A 286 -12.38 -15.61 19.97
N TYR A 287 -11.93 -14.39 19.71
CA TYR A 287 -10.63 -13.92 20.19
C TYR A 287 -10.54 -13.92 21.74
N SER A 288 -11.66 -13.70 22.43
CA SER A 288 -11.70 -13.69 23.90
C SER A 288 -11.73 -15.07 24.56
N ILE A 289 -11.88 -16.16 23.79
CA ILE A 289 -12.00 -17.53 24.30
C ILE A 289 -10.62 -18.21 24.28
N PRO A 290 -10.17 -18.84 25.39
CA PRO A 290 -8.92 -19.61 25.41
C PRO A 290 -9.01 -20.88 24.54
N ASN A 291 -7.86 -21.48 24.21
CA ASN A 291 -7.75 -22.78 23.50
C ASN A 291 -8.40 -22.84 22.11
N ILE A 292 -8.70 -21.69 21.49
CA ILE A 292 -9.28 -21.64 20.15
C ILE A 292 -8.18 -21.63 19.08
N LEU A 293 -8.10 -22.73 18.32
CA LEU A 293 -7.08 -22.95 17.28
C LEU A 293 -7.16 -21.91 16.16
N GLY A 294 -8.38 -21.51 15.81
CA GLY A 294 -8.64 -20.55 14.75
C GLY A 294 -10.13 -20.43 14.43
N VAL A 295 -10.41 -19.69 13.38
CA VAL A 295 -11.77 -19.45 12.87
C VAL A 295 -11.98 -20.27 11.60
N LEU A 296 -13.14 -20.93 11.52
CA LEU A 296 -13.64 -21.64 10.36
C LEU A 296 -14.75 -20.83 9.71
N GLY A 297 -14.53 -20.36 8.48
CA GLY A 297 -15.38 -19.37 7.81
C GLY A 297 -14.89 -17.93 8.03
N PRO A 298 -15.73 -16.91 7.73
CA PRO A 298 -17.10 -16.98 7.24
C PRO A 298 -17.22 -17.46 5.78
N ALA A 299 -18.46 -17.68 5.36
CA ALA A 299 -18.78 -18.21 4.04
C ALA A 299 -18.67 -17.17 2.90
N CYS A 300 -19.06 -15.92 3.16
CA CYS A 300 -19.14 -14.89 2.14
C CYS A 300 -17.82 -14.11 2.02
N SER A 301 -17.26 -14.00 0.82
CA SER A 301 -15.95 -13.38 0.58
C SER A 301 -15.86 -11.94 1.11
N GLU A 302 -16.86 -11.10 0.88
CA GLU A 302 -16.92 -9.71 1.38
C GLU A 302 -16.78 -9.63 2.91
N THR A 303 -17.27 -10.64 3.63
CA THR A 303 -17.21 -10.66 5.10
C THR A 303 -15.89 -11.22 5.65
N VAL A 304 -15.14 -11.97 4.83
CA VAL A 304 -13.83 -12.54 5.23
C VAL A 304 -12.75 -11.46 5.26
N GLU A 305 -12.78 -10.52 4.32
CA GLU A 305 -11.70 -9.57 4.10
C GLU A 305 -11.30 -8.74 5.35
N PRO A 306 -12.25 -8.15 6.11
CA PRO A 306 -11.90 -7.40 7.32
C PRO A 306 -11.21 -8.26 8.38
N ILE A 307 -11.69 -9.49 8.59
CA ILE A 307 -11.12 -10.37 9.62
C ILE A 307 -9.79 -10.99 9.15
N ALA A 308 -9.64 -11.29 7.87
CA ALA A 308 -8.38 -11.74 7.29
C ALA A 308 -7.29 -10.68 7.45
N GLY A 309 -7.60 -9.40 7.21
CA GLY A 309 -6.65 -8.30 7.37
C GLY A 309 -6.20 -8.08 8.82
N ILE A 310 -7.10 -8.18 9.80
CA ILE A 310 -6.76 -8.00 11.22
C ILE A 310 -6.11 -9.24 11.86
N SER A 311 -6.27 -10.42 11.26
CA SER A 311 -5.76 -11.71 11.77
C SER A 311 -4.25 -11.72 12.06
N LYS A 312 -3.47 -10.93 11.31
CA LYS A 312 -2.01 -10.78 11.50
C LYS A 312 -1.63 -10.02 12.76
N HIS A 313 -2.51 -9.12 13.22
CA HIS A 313 -2.31 -8.36 14.45
C HIS A 313 -2.84 -9.09 15.68
N MET A 314 -3.83 -9.97 15.47
CA MET A 314 -4.45 -10.78 16.53
C MET A 314 -3.84 -12.19 16.66
N ASN A 315 -2.85 -12.53 15.84
CA ASN A 315 -2.20 -13.85 15.83
C ASN A 315 -3.24 -15.00 15.83
N MET A 316 -4.23 -14.91 14.94
CA MET A 316 -5.33 -15.87 14.87
C MET A 316 -5.44 -16.43 13.46
N MET A 317 -5.48 -17.77 13.34
CA MET A 317 -5.65 -18.43 12.05
C MET A 317 -7.08 -18.32 11.57
N ILE A 318 -7.26 -18.11 10.26
CA ILE A 318 -8.58 -18.06 9.61
C ILE A 318 -8.54 -19.02 8.43
N MET A 319 -9.52 -19.92 8.36
CA MET A 319 -9.68 -20.85 7.25
C MET A 319 -11.09 -20.78 6.70
N SER A 320 -11.26 -20.25 5.49
CA SER A 320 -12.59 -20.21 4.84
C SER A 320 -12.83 -21.44 3.98
N TYR A 321 -14.05 -21.98 4.04
CA TYR A 321 -14.48 -23.12 3.23
C TYR A 321 -15.25 -22.71 1.96
N SER A 322 -15.57 -21.43 1.77
CA SER A 322 -16.33 -20.96 0.60
C SER A 322 -15.98 -19.57 0.08
N ALA A 323 -14.97 -18.89 0.65
CA ALA A 323 -14.53 -17.60 0.11
C ALA A 323 -13.64 -17.79 -1.13
N GLU A 324 -14.22 -17.56 -2.30
CA GLU A 324 -13.62 -17.78 -3.61
C GLU A 324 -12.86 -16.56 -4.19
N GLY A 325 -13.04 -15.38 -3.59
CA GLY A 325 -12.47 -14.10 -4.04
C GLY A 325 -10.94 -14.10 -4.24
N ALA A 326 -10.43 -13.33 -5.18
CA ALA A 326 -9.00 -13.37 -5.54
C ALA A 326 -8.08 -12.51 -4.66
N THR A 327 -8.63 -11.54 -3.94
CA THR A 327 -7.92 -10.62 -3.04
C THR A 327 -7.10 -11.36 -1.98
N PHE A 328 -7.60 -12.50 -1.50
CA PHE A 328 -6.95 -13.34 -0.48
C PHE A 328 -5.63 -14.01 -0.91
N SER A 329 -5.22 -13.87 -2.16
CA SER A 329 -3.98 -14.48 -2.66
C SER A 329 -2.73 -13.69 -2.25
N ASN A 330 -2.87 -12.47 -1.70
CA ASN A 330 -1.75 -11.67 -1.21
C ASN A 330 -1.33 -12.11 0.21
N ARG A 331 -0.19 -12.81 0.32
CA ARG A 331 0.34 -13.27 1.61
C ARG A 331 0.89 -12.18 2.52
N GLU A 332 1.32 -11.05 1.98
CA GLU A 332 1.78 -9.92 2.79
C GLU A 332 0.60 -9.26 3.50
N ALA A 333 -0.54 -9.16 2.81
CA ALA A 333 -1.77 -8.64 3.37
C ALA A 333 -2.43 -9.65 4.33
N TYR A 334 -2.49 -10.93 3.95
CA TYR A 334 -3.23 -11.98 4.66
C TYR A 334 -2.36 -13.21 5.01
N PRO A 335 -1.36 -13.07 5.89
CA PRO A 335 -0.43 -14.16 6.20
C PRO A 335 -1.07 -15.32 6.96
N ASN A 336 -2.09 -15.06 7.80
CA ASN A 336 -2.74 -16.07 8.64
C ASN A 336 -4.04 -16.64 8.03
N PHE A 337 -4.32 -16.31 6.77
CA PHE A 337 -5.52 -16.75 6.05
C PHE A 337 -5.24 -18.00 5.20
N PHE A 338 -6.13 -18.98 5.25
CA PHE A 338 -6.14 -20.14 4.37
C PHE A 338 -7.56 -20.37 3.83
N ARG A 339 -7.67 -21.15 2.77
CA ARG A 339 -8.98 -21.62 2.32
C ARG A 339 -8.90 -22.98 1.66
N THR A 340 -9.84 -23.85 2.03
CA THR A 340 -9.96 -25.18 1.45
C THR A 340 -10.72 -25.17 0.13
N ILE A 341 -11.51 -24.13 -0.13
CA ILE A 341 -11.98 -23.83 -1.47
C ILE A 341 -10.86 -23.20 -2.31
N GLY A 342 -10.88 -23.47 -3.62
CA GLY A 342 -9.91 -22.90 -4.55
C GLY A 342 -10.11 -21.39 -4.79
N SER A 343 -9.14 -20.78 -5.46
CA SER A 343 -9.25 -19.39 -5.94
C SER A 343 -10.02 -19.32 -7.26
N ASN A 344 -10.85 -18.29 -7.45
CA ASN A 344 -11.47 -18.00 -8.76
C ASN A 344 -10.45 -17.61 -9.84
N ARG A 345 -9.19 -17.30 -9.46
CA ARG A 345 -8.10 -17.14 -10.43
C ARG A 345 -7.86 -18.38 -11.29
N LEU A 346 -8.19 -19.57 -10.78
CA LEU A 346 -8.07 -20.82 -11.54
C LEU A 346 -9.11 -20.93 -12.67
N PHE A 347 -10.25 -20.22 -12.56
CA PHE A 347 -11.30 -20.29 -13.59
C PHE A 347 -10.83 -19.67 -14.90
N VAL A 348 -9.95 -18.66 -14.85
CA VAL A 348 -9.38 -18.02 -16.04
C VAL A 348 -8.65 -19.06 -16.90
N ASP A 349 -7.85 -19.95 -16.31
CA ASP A 349 -7.15 -20.98 -17.08
C ASP A 349 -8.12 -21.96 -17.74
N ALA A 350 -9.19 -22.34 -17.04
CA ALA A 350 -10.24 -23.18 -17.61
C ALA A 350 -10.98 -22.49 -18.76
N TYR A 351 -11.31 -21.19 -18.64
CA TYR A 351 -11.95 -20.44 -19.73
C TYR A 351 -11.05 -20.40 -20.97
N LEU A 352 -9.75 -20.12 -20.79
CA LEU A 352 -8.79 -20.07 -21.91
C LEU A 352 -8.67 -21.41 -22.63
N ASP A 353 -8.55 -22.52 -21.90
CA ASP A 353 -8.44 -23.85 -22.50
C ASP A 353 -9.75 -24.26 -23.22
N ILE A 354 -10.91 -23.85 -22.69
CA ILE A 354 -12.21 -24.05 -23.37
C ILE A 354 -12.25 -23.25 -24.68
N MET A 355 -11.84 -21.98 -24.64
CA MET A 355 -11.81 -21.12 -25.82
C MET A 355 -10.84 -21.65 -26.87
N GLU A 356 -9.65 -22.10 -26.47
CA GLU A 356 -8.67 -22.72 -27.36
C GLU A 356 -9.24 -23.98 -28.02
N LYS A 357 -9.94 -24.83 -27.24
CA LYS A 357 -10.59 -26.05 -27.76
C LYS A 357 -11.64 -25.76 -28.84
N PHE A 358 -12.40 -24.68 -28.68
CA PHE A 358 -13.44 -24.26 -29.63
C PHE A 358 -12.97 -23.23 -30.66
N LYS A 359 -11.69 -22.88 -30.68
CA LYS A 359 -11.08 -21.87 -31.57
C LYS A 359 -11.70 -20.47 -31.44
N TRP A 360 -12.19 -20.13 -30.26
CA TRP A 360 -12.59 -18.76 -29.93
C TRP A 360 -11.37 -17.95 -29.57
N SER A 361 -11.31 -16.69 -29.99
CA SER A 361 -10.16 -15.81 -29.78
C SER A 361 -10.53 -14.49 -29.12
N ARG A 362 -11.83 -14.14 -29.18
CA ARG A 362 -12.39 -12.90 -28.65
C ARG A 362 -13.38 -13.20 -27.54
N VAL A 363 -13.37 -12.41 -26.47
CA VAL A 363 -14.28 -12.55 -25.34
C VAL A 363 -14.67 -11.18 -24.78
N ALA A 364 -15.88 -11.06 -24.24
CA ALA A 364 -16.31 -9.93 -23.45
C ALA A 364 -16.49 -10.31 -21.98
N SER A 365 -16.31 -9.32 -21.10
CA SER A 365 -16.43 -9.47 -19.65
C SER A 365 -17.53 -8.55 -19.13
N LEU A 366 -18.42 -9.08 -18.30
CA LEU A 366 -19.47 -8.35 -17.58
C LEU A 366 -19.34 -8.66 -16.09
N THR A 367 -18.77 -7.75 -15.31
CA THR A 367 -18.41 -8.01 -13.90
C THR A 367 -19.09 -7.04 -12.96
N GLU A 368 -19.66 -7.53 -11.87
CA GLU A 368 -20.18 -6.71 -10.77
C GLU A 368 -19.04 -6.36 -9.80
N ASN A 369 -18.77 -5.07 -9.53
CA ASN A 369 -17.59 -4.63 -8.73
C ASN A 369 -17.56 -5.27 -7.33
N GLU A 370 -16.41 -5.67 -6.75
CA GLU A 370 -15.49 -4.79 -6.00
C GLU A 370 -13.97 -5.08 -6.07
N SER A 371 -13.45 -6.09 -6.79
CA SER A 371 -11.98 -6.29 -6.87
C SER A 371 -11.40 -6.13 -8.28
N ASN A 372 -10.54 -5.13 -8.47
CA ASN A 372 -9.77 -4.93 -9.71
C ASN A 372 -8.81 -6.09 -10.03
N ASP A 373 -8.50 -6.93 -9.04
CA ASP A 373 -7.50 -7.99 -9.12
C ASP A 373 -7.90 -9.14 -10.06
N ASN A 374 -9.17 -9.54 -10.08
CA ASN A 374 -9.63 -10.63 -10.94
C ASN A 374 -9.60 -10.23 -12.42
N THR A 375 -10.13 -9.04 -12.71
CA THR A 375 -10.18 -8.56 -14.10
C THR A 375 -8.80 -8.26 -14.64
N SER A 376 -7.93 -7.63 -13.85
CA SER A 376 -6.53 -7.37 -14.26
C SER A 376 -5.74 -8.66 -14.45
N HIS A 377 -5.95 -9.67 -13.60
CA HIS A 377 -5.36 -11.00 -13.77
C HIS A 377 -5.84 -11.68 -15.06
N MET A 378 -7.15 -11.63 -15.33
CA MET A 378 -7.74 -12.16 -16.56
C MET A 378 -7.19 -11.45 -17.80
N GLU A 379 -7.13 -10.12 -17.81
CA GLU A 379 -6.54 -9.32 -18.89
C GLU A 379 -5.07 -9.68 -19.16
N LYS A 380 -4.27 -9.85 -18.09
CA LYS A 380 -2.87 -10.27 -18.20
C LYS A 380 -2.74 -11.67 -18.84
N LYS A 381 -3.54 -12.65 -18.39
CA LYS A 381 -3.52 -14.01 -18.93
C LYS A 381 -4.05 -14.09 -20.37
N LEU A 382 -5.10 -13.35 -20.70
CA LEU A 382 -5.62 -13.24 -22.06
C LEU A 382 -4.53 -12.72 -23.01
N LYS A 383 -3.84 -11.63 -22.64
CA LYS A 383 -2.72 -11.08 -23.43
C LYS A 383 -1.57 -12.07 -23.61
N LEU A 384 -1.17 -12.77 -22.55
CA LEU A 384 -0.09 -13.76 -22.61
C LEU A 384 -0.38 -14.92 -23.57
N ARG A 385 -1.65 -15.31 -23.73
CA ARG A 385 -2.08 -16.40 -24.64
C ARG A 385 -2.71 -15.90 -25.96
N ASN A 386 -2.48 -14.64 -26.32
CA ASN A 386 -2.95 -14.01 -27.57
C ASN A 386 -4.49 -14.00 -27.76
N PHE A 387 -5.26 -13.93 -26.68
CA PHE A 387 -6.70 -13.69 -26.72
C PHE A 387 -7.01 -12.21 -26.57
N THR A 388 -8.08 -11.75 -27.23
CA THR A 388 -8.49 -10.33 -27.19
C THR A 388 -9.72 -10.15 -26.30
N LEU A 389 -9.59 -9.37 -25.22
CA LEU A 389 -10.74 -8.88 -24.46
C LEU A 389 -11.37 -7.72 -25.23
N ILE A 390 -12.53 -7.96 -25.85
CA ILE A 390 -13.22 -6.97 -26.71
C ILE A 390 -13.68 -5.77 -25.88
N ILE A 391 -14.35 -6.07 -24.77
CA ILE A 391 -14.98 -5.09 -23.93
C ILE A 391 -15.11 -5.66 -22.52
N ASN A 392 -14.88 -4.79 -21.54
CA ASN A 392 -15.01 -5.11 -20.13
C ASN A 392 -15.97 -4.09 -19.51
N ARG A 393 -17.15 -4.55 -19.09
CA ARG A 393 -18.17 -3.70 -18.47
C ARG A 393 -18.31 -4.06 -17.01
N LYS A 394 -18.24 -3.02 -16.18
CA LYS A 394 -18.43 -3.11 -14.74
C LYS A 394 -19.85 -2.68 -14.38
N LEU A 395 -20.55 -3.54 -13.67
CA LEU A 395 -21.88 -3.30 -13.13
C LEU A 395 -21.77 -2.75 -11.71
N GLN A 396 -22.69 -1.85 -11.36
CA GLN A 396 -22.89 -1.43 -9.98
C GLN A 396 -23.64 -2.51 -9.19
N PRO A 397 -23.58 -2.53 -7.85
CA PRO A 397 -24.32 -3.49 -7.04
C PRO A 397 -25.84 -3.44 -7.26
N VAL A 398 -26.38 -2.29 -7.64
CA VAL A 398 -27.79 -2.11 -8.01
C VAL A 398 -27.85 -1.48 -9.40
N VAL A 399 -28.43 -2.20 -10.36
CA VAL A 399 -28.55 -1.73 -11.75
C VAL A 399 -30.01 -1.72 -12.18
N THR A 400 -30.44 -0.66 -12.85
CA THR A 400 -31.79 -0.58 -13.42
C THR A 400 -31.88 -1.34 -14.75
N PRO A 401 -33.07 -1.81 -15.17
CA PRO A 401 -33.23 -2.46 -16.48
C PRO A 401 -32.77 -1.62 -17.67
N MET A 402 -32.93 -0.28 -17.63
CA MET A 402 -32.47 0.62 -18.69
C MET A 402 -30.94 0.69 -18.77
N GLU A 403 -30.26 0.83 -17.64
CA GLU A 403 -28.78 0.81 -17.59
C GLU A 403 -28.24 -0.55 -18.05
N MET A 404 -28.88 -1.65 -17.61
CA MET A 404 -28.49 -2.99 -18.05
C MET A 404 -28.63 -3.16 -19.57
N LYS A 405 -29.75 -2.69 -20.13
CA LYS A 405 -29.96 -2.69 -21.58
C LYS A 405 -28.88 -1.91 -22.32
N GLU A 406 -28.44 -0.76 -21.79
CA GLU A 406 -27.33 0.01 -22.36
C GLU A 406 -26.01 -0.78 -22.33
N HIS A 407 -25.70 -1.43 -21.20
CA HIS A 407 -24.52 -2.28 -21.08
C HIS A 407 -24.52 -3.43 -22.10
N LEU A 408 -25.65 -4.12 -22.24
CA LEU A 408 -25.81 -5.23 -23.20
C LEU A 408 -25.78 -4.75 -24.66
N HIS A 409 -26.39 -3.61 -24.97
CA HIS A 409 -26.34 -3.01 -26.31
C HIS A 409 -24.90 -2.70 -26.73
N LYS A 410 -24.07 -2.22 -25.80
CA LYS A 410 -22.63 -2.01 -26.05
C LYS A 410 -21.86 -3.31 -26.31
N LEU A 411 -22.25 -4.43 -25.68
CA LEU A 411 -21.68 -5.75 -26.00
C LEU A 411 -22.10 -6.21 -27.41
N GLN A 412 -23.36 -5.95 -27.78
CA GLN A 412 -23.91 -6.26 -29.09
C GLN A 412 -23.25 -5.43 -30.21
N GLU A 413 -23.06 -4.11 -30.01
CA GLU A 413 -22.33 -3.22 -30.93
C GLU A 413 -20.88 -3.65 -31.13
N ALA A 414 -20.25 -4.22 -30.10
CA ALA A 414 -18.89 -4.75 -30.18
C ALA A 414 -18.81 -6.14 -30.86
N HIS A 415 -19.96 -6.69 -31.29
CA HIS A 415 -20.11 -8.04 -31.85
C HIS A 415 -19.52 -9.12 -30.95
N ALA A 416 -19.68 -8.98 -29.62
CA ALA A 416 -19.14 -9.92 -28.66
C ALA A 416 -20.10 -11.10 -28.45
N LYS A 417 -19.77 -12.26 -29.03
CA LYS A 417 -20.59 -13.48 -28.92
C LYS A 417 -20.26 -14.34 -27.69
N ILE A 418 -19.01 -14.32 -27.23
CA ILE A 418 -18.56 -15.06 -26.04
C ILE A 418 -18.50 -14.08 -24.86
N ILE A 419 -19.28 -14.34 -23.81
CA ILE A 419 -19.45 -13.42 -22.68
C ILE A 419 -19.18 -14.17 -21.37
N ILE A 420 -18.23 -13.68 -20.58
CA ILE A 420 -17.99 -14.12 -19.21
C ILE A 420 -18.67 -13.12 -18.28
N ALA A 421 -19.71 -13.58 -17.58
CA ALA A 421 -20.46 -12.75 -16.64
C ALA A 421 -20.17 -13.19 -15.20
N ASP A 422 -19.54 -12.31 -14.42
CA ASP A 422 -19.30 -12.48 -12.99
C ASP A 422 -20.27 -11.56 -12.23
N ILE A 423 -21.46 -12.09 -11.95
CA ILE A 423 -22.57 -11.35 -11.34
C ILE A 423 -22.78 -11.92 -9.94
N VAL A 424 -22.72 -11.08 -8.91
CA VAL A 424 -22.78 -11.44 -7.49
C VAL A 424 -24.22 -11.31 -6.95
N HIS A 425 -24.99 -10.33 -7.41
CA HIS A 425 -26.35 -10.13 -6.95
C HIS A 425 -27.37 -10.82 -7.87
N VAL A 426 -28.19 -11.70 -7.30
CA VAL A 426 -29.26 -12.44 -7.99
C VAL A 426 -30.20 -11.50 -8.77
N GLN A 427 -30.48 -10.32 -8.22
CA GLN A 427 -31.33 -9.32 -8.86
C GLN A 427 -30.73 -8.84 -10.19
N ASN A 428 -29.43 -8.53 -10.22
CA ASN A 428 -28.74 -8.10 -11.43
C ASN A 428 -28.70 -9.24 -12.46
N ALA A 429 -28.50 -10.48 -12.03
CA ALA A 429 -28.56 -11.64 -12.93
C ALA A 429 -29.94 -11.75 -13.61
N ALA A 430 -31.03 -11.64 -12.84
CA ALA A 430 -32.39 -11.71 -13.39
C ALA A 430 -32.67 -10.59 -14.42
N ILE A 431 -32.17 -9.38 -14.16
CA ILE A 431 -32.28 -8.24 -15.09
C ILE A 431 -31.44 -8.48 -16.36
N VAL A 432 -30.19 -8.97 -16.22
CA VAL A 432 -29.32 -9.33 -17.36
C VAL A 432 -30.03 -10.29 -18.29
N PHE A 433 -30.60 -11.39 -17.80
CA PHE A 433 -31.24 -12.39 -18.66
C PHE A 433 -32.54 -11.91 -19.28
N CYS A 434 -33.33 -11.13 -18.54
CA CYS A 434 -34.55 -10.52 -19.09
C CYS A 434 -34.22 -9.60 -20.27
N GLU A 435 -33.26 -8.69 -20.10
CA GLU A 435 -32.88 -7.75 -21.15
C GLU A 435 -32.08 -8.42 -22.29
N ALA A 436 -31.23 -9.41 -21.99
CA ALA A 436 -30.50 -10.19 -22.99
C ALA A 436 -31.46 -10.98 -23.89
N HIS A 437 -32.54 -11.55 -23.33
CA HIS A 437 -33.56 -12.24 -24.12
C HIS A 437 -34.28 -11.28 -25.09
N LYS A 438 -34.68 -10.09 -24.61
CA LYS A 438 -35.30 -9.06 -25.45
C LYS A 438 -34.40 -8.58 -26.59
N LEU A 439 -33.08 -8.58 -26.37
CA LEU A 439 -32.08 -8.19 -27.36
C LEU A 439 -31.66 -9.33 -28.31
N GLY A 440 -32.20 -10.54 -28.14
CA GLY A 440 -31.78 -11.71 -28.92
C GLY A 440 -30.32 -12.08 -28.65
N MET A 441 -29.90 -12.07 -27.39
CA MET A 441 -28.56 -12.47 -26.95
C MET A 441 -28.56 -13.87 -26.32
N THR A 442 -29.22 -14.82 -26.98
CA THR A 442 -29.37 -16.21 -26.51
C THR A 442 -28.44 -17.17 -27.25
N GLN A 443 -28.34 -18.43 -26.80
CA GLN A 443 -27.60 -19.45 -27.55
C GLN A 443 -28.20 -19.72 -28.94
N GLN A 444 -29.49 -19.44 -29.16
CA GLN A 444 -30.10 -19.50 -30.50
C GLN A 444 -29.59 -18.40 -31.43
N ASP A 445 -29.13 -17.30 -30.87
CA ASP A 445 -28.57 -16.16 -31.60
C ASP A 445 -27.02 -16.22 -31.65
N ASP A 446 -26.47 -17.41 -31.40
CA ASP A 446 -25.03 -17.73 -31.38
C ASP A 446 -24.24 -17.10 -30.22
N TYR A 447 -24.91 -16.69 -29.14
CA TYR A 447 -24.23 -16.18 -27.93
C TYR A 447 -23.92 -17.28 -26.93
N ILE A 448 -22.71 -17.27 -26.37
CA ILE A 448 -22.29 -18.18 -25.31
C ILE A 448 -22.01 -17.39 -24.04
N TRP A 449 -22.71 -17.78 -22.98
CA TRP A 449 -22.59 -17.20 -21.64
C TRP A 449 -21.84 -18.14 -20.71
N PHE A 450 -20.83 -17.62 -20.02
CA PHE A 450 -20.24 -18.23 -18.84
C PHE A 450 -20.81 -17.56 -17.59
N LEU A 451 -21.51 -18.33 -16.77
CA LEU A 451 -22.28 -17.82 -15.63
C LEU A 451 -21.89 -18.49 -14.32
N PRO A 452 -22.10 -17.82 -13.17
CA PRO A 452 -21.86 -18.42 -11.88
C PRO A 452 -22.80 -19.62 -11.62
N PRO A 453 -22.29 -20.74 -11.08
CA PRO A 453 -23.06 -21.97 -10.90
C PRO A 453 -24.12 -21.90 -9.79
N TRP A 454 -24.07 -20.87 -8.94
CA TRP A 454 -24.97 -20.69 -7.80
C TRP A 454 -26.24 -19.90 -8.15
N LEU A 455 -26.42 -19.48 -9.41
CA LEU A 455 -27.62 -18.77 -9.85
C LEU A 455 -28.89 -19.56 -9.48
N PRO A 456 -29.92 -18.91 -8.88
CA PRO A 456 -31.09 -19.63 -8.37
C PRO A 456 -31.86 -20.30 -9.50
N LYS A 457 -32.32 -21.53 -9.23
CA LYS A 457 -33.10 -22.35 -10.17
C LYS A 457 -34.59 -22.00 -10.16
N ASP A 458 -35.02 -21.12 -9.24
CA ASP A 458 -36.42 -20.71 -9.10
C ASP A 458 -36.71 -19.46 -9.93
N PHE A 459 -37.27 -19.68 -11.12
CA PHE A 459 -37.67 -18.61 -12.04
C PHE A 459 -38.85 -17.78 -11.51
N GLN A 460 -39.64 -18.28 -10.54
CA GLN A 460 -40.70 -17.48 -9.92
C GLN A 460 -40.12 -16.41 -9.00
N MET A 461 -39.03 -16.73 -8.31
CA MET A 461 -38.27 -15.78 -7.50
C MET A 461 -37.68 -14.66 -8.37
N TRP A 462 -37.16 -15.00 -9.55
CA TRP A 462 -36.63 -14.01 -10.50
C TRP A 462 -37.72 -13.05 -10.98
N GLN A 463 -38.91 -13.56 -11.29
CA GLN A 463 -40.02 -12.73 -11.74
C GLN A 463 -40.44 -11.69 -10.70
N ARG A 464 -40.44 -12.05 -9.41
CA ARG A 464 -40.77 -11.11 -8.32
C ARG A 464 -39.74 -10.00 -8.18
N MET A 465 -38.47 -10.26 -8.51
CA MET A 465 -37.38 -9.28 -8.39
C MET A 465 -37.31 -8.29 -9.56
N VAL A 466 -37.83 -8.68 -10.73
CA VAL A 466 -37.73 -7.92 -11.99
C VAL A 466 -38.88 -6.91 -12.16
N ASN A 467 -39.72 -6.72 -11.13
CA ASN A 467 -40.79 -5.70 -11.02
C ASN A 467 -41.53 -5.45 -12.36
N SER A 468 -42.08 -6.50 -12.95
CA SER A 468 -42.91 -6.47 -14.18
C SER A 468 -42.21 -6.14 -15.51
N SER A 469 -40.88 -6.04 -15.57
CA SER A 469 -40.19 -5.80 -16.86
C SER A 469 -40.09 -7.05 -17.76
N CYS A 470 -40.23 -8.27 -17.22
CA CYS A 470 -40.44 -9.51 -17.99
C CYS A 470 -41.57 -10.35 -17.36
N THR A 471 -42.33 -11.06 -18.19
CA THR A 471 -43.41 -11.98 -17.74
C THR A 471 -42.87 -13.33 -17.27
N ALA A 472 -43.65 -14.03 -16.44
CA ALA A 472 -43.31 -15.39 -15.98
C ALA A 472 -43.09 -16.39 -17.11
N SER A 473 -43.84 -16.22 -18.21
CA SER A 473 -43.79 -17.06 -19.40
C SER A 473 -42.56 -16.76 -20.26
N GLU A 474 -42.18 -15.47 -20.39
CA GLU A 474 -40.90 -15.09 -21.03
C GLU A 474 -39.71 -15.62 -20.23
N LEU A 475 -39.75 -15.51 -18.89
CA LEU A 475 -38.72 -16.04 -17.97
C LEU A 475 -38.69 -17.59 -17.94
N ARG A 476 -39.84 -18.27 -18.05
CA ARG A 476 -39.92 -19.75 -18.10
C ARG A 476 -39.58 -20.33 -19.48
N ASN A 477 -39.82 -19.59 -20.56
CA ASN A 477 -39.43 -19.96 -21.93
C ASN A 477 -38.04 -19.41 -22.31
N LEU A 478 -37.22 -18.98 -21.34
CA LEU A 478 -35.86 -18.47 -21.59
C LEU A 478 -34.94 -19.56 -22.14
N GLN A 479 -34.96 -19.68 -23.48
CA GLN A 479 -33.84 -20.16 -24.27
C GLN A 479 -32.54 -19.37 -24.00
N ALA A 480 -32.60 -18.24 -23.27
CA ALA A 480 -31.46 -17.40 -22.93
C ALA A 480 -30.48 -18.06 -21.93
N ILE A 481 -30.97 -18.88 -21.00
CA ILE A 481 -30.13 -19.59 -20.03
C ILE A 481 -29.78 -20.99 -20.57
N GLU A 482 -30.57 -21.54 -21.49
CA GLU A 482 -30.30 -22.85 -22.03
C GLU A 482 -28.93 -22.91 -22.73
N GLY A 483 -28.12 -23.90 -22.36
CA GLY A 483 -26.80 -24.14 -22.93
C GLY A 483 -25.69 -23.21 -22.47
N HIS A 484 -25.91 -22.36 -21.46
CA HIS A 484 -24.82 -21.62 -20.81
C HIS A 484 -23.83 -22.55 -20.13
N PHE A 485 -22.58 -22.11 -20.02
CA PHE A 485 -21.53 -22.81 -19.31
C PHE A 485 -21.33 -22.23 -17.91
N SER A 486 -20.94 -23.07 -16.96
CA SER A 486 -20.50 -22.66 -15.63
C SER A 486 -19.26 -23.43 -15.25
N VAL A 487 -18.36 -22.75 -14.54
CA VAL A 487 -17.16 -23.35 -13.94
C VAL A 487 -17.32 -23.31 -12.44
N ARG A 488 -17.01 -24.44 -11.78
CA ARG A 488 -17.11 -24.58 -10.33
C ARG A 488 -15.94 -25.40 -9.81
N HIS A 489 -15.45 -25.12 -8.60
CA HIS A 489 -14.55 -26.06 -7.92
C HIS A 489 -15.24 -27.40 -7.70
N SER A 490 -14.51 -28.51 -7.90
CA SER A 490 -15.10 -29.84 -7.75
C SER A 490 -15.44 -30.09 -6.27
N PRO A 491 -16.71 -30.32 -5.92
CA PRO A 491 -17.15 -30.37 -4.52
C PRO A 491 -16.69 -31.65 -3.80
N PHE A 492 -16.49 -32.73 -4.56
CA PHE A 492 -16.13 -34.05 -4.06
C PHE A 492 -15.00 -34.64 -4.89
N GLY A 493 -14.12 -35.41 -4.23
CA GLY A 493 -12.99 -36.09 -4.86
C GLY A 493 -13.41 -37.29 -5.72
N ASN A 494 -12.45 -38.16 -6.02
CA ASN A 494 -12.75 -39.42 -6.70
C ASN A 494 -13.58 -40.34 -5.76
N PRO A 495 -14.78 -40.81 -6.12
CA PRO A 495 -15.63 -41.61 -5.24
C PRO A 495 -14.98 -42.88 -4.66
N GLU A 496 -13.99 -43.45 -5.36
CA GLU A 496 -13.25 -44.65 -4.93
C GLU A 496 -12.00 -44.34 -4.09
N ALA A 497 -11.58 -43.08 -3.98
CA ALA A 497 -10.40 -42.72 -3.21
C ALA A 497 -10.67 -42.91 -1.71
N LEU A 498 -9.69 -43.50 -1.01
CA LEU A 498 -9.71 -43.63 0.44
C LEU A 498 -9.29 -42.30 1.07
N MET A 499 -10.16 -41.78 1.93
CA MET A 499 -9.90 -40.56 2.70
C MET A 499 -8.93 -40.83 3.86
N GLN A 500 -8.49 -39.78 4.54
CA GLN A 500 -7.61 -39.86 5.72
C GLN A 500 -8.14 -40.76 6.86
N GLU A 501 -9.46 -40.97 6.93
CA GLU A 501 -10.11 -41.87 7.90
C GLU A 501 -10.18 -43.34 7.43
N GLY A 502 -9.57 -43.69 6.28
CA GLY A 502 -9.60 -45.03 5.71
C GLY A 502 -10.94 -45.41 5.05
N LYS A 503 -11.86 -44.46 4.90
CA LYS A 503 -13.18 -44.65 4.29
C LYS A 503 -13.22 -44.09 2.86
N PRO A 504 -13.86 -44.78 1.90
CA PRO A 504 -14.02 -44.24 0.55
C PRO A 504 -15.05 -43.11 0.51
N ILE A 505 -14.82 -42.12 -0.36
CA ILE A 505 -15.69 -40.94 -0.53
C ILE A 505 -17.14 -41.33 -0.82
N ARG A 506 -17.38 -42.36 -1.66
CA ARG A 506 -18.75 -42.84 -1.95
C ARG A 506 -19.49 -43.26 -0.68
N ALA A 507 -18.86 -44.06 0.18
CA ALA A 507 -19.50 -44.55 1.39
C ALA A 507 -19.85 -43.41 2.36
N TRP A 508 -19.02 -42.37 2.40
CA TRP A 508 -19.33 -41.17 3.19
C TRP A 508 -20.56 -40.44 2.63
N LEU A 509 -20.62 -40.24 1.30
CA LEU A 509 -21.74 -39.55 0.64
C LEU A 509 -23.06 -40.29 0.83
N ASP A 510 -23.05 -41.62 0.71
CA ASP A 510 -24.25 -42.45 0.87
C ASP A 510 -24.76 -42.44 2.32
N GLU A 511 -23.86 -42.48 3.31
CA GLU A 511 -24.22 -42.34 4.72
C GLU A 511 -24.83 -40.97 5.02
N TYR A 512 -24.20 -39.90 4.52
CA TYR A 512 -24.68 -38.54 4.74
C TYR A 512 -26.06 -38.34 4.11
N ARG A 513 -26.28 -38.86 2.88
CA ARG A 513 -27.58 -38.82 2.20
C ARG A 513 -28.69 -39.47 3.00
N ASN A 514 -28.40 -40.62 3.61
CA ASN A 514 -29.38 -41.35 4.41
C ASN A 514 -29.74 -40.63 5.72
N GLN A 515 -28.78 -39.91 6.33
CA GLN A 515 -28.99 -39.24 7.63
C GLN A 515 -29.51 -37.80 7.52
N SER A 516 -29.00 -37.04 6.54
CA SER A 516 -29.11 -35.57 6.49
C SER A 516 -29.52 -35.03 5.11
N GLY A 517 -29.82 -35.89 4.14
CA GLY A 517 -30.19 -35.52 2.78
C GLY A 517 -28.98 -35.20 1.88
N GLU A 518 -29.22 -34.61 0.71
CA GLU A 518 -28.12 -34.30 -0.23
C GLU A 518 -27.12 -33.32 0.39
N PRO A 519 -25.80 -33.62 0.35
CA PRO A 519 -24.80 -32.73 0.87
C PRO A 519 -24.68 -31.45 0.02
N SER A 520 -24.45 -30.33 0.70
CA SER A 520 -24.09 -29.07 0.04
C SER A 520 -22.83 -29.24 -0.82
N ASN A 521 -22.74 -28.47 -1.91
CA ASN A 521 -21.51 -28.38 -2.72
C ASN A 521 -20.30 -27.87 -1.91
N TYR A 522 -20.53 -27.24 -0.75
CA TYR A 522 -19.46 -26.76 0.14
C TYR A 522 -19.12 -27.76 1.27
N ALA A 523 -19.85 -28.88 1.38
CA ALA A 523 -19.66 -29.86 2.44
C ALA A 523 -18.24 -30.44 2.45
N GLY A 524 -17.72 -30.82 1.27
CA GLY A 524 -16.35 -31.33 1.11
C GLY A 524 -15.29 -30.37 1.65
N PHE A 525 -15.38 -29.09 1.28
CA PHE A 525 -14.42 -28.07 1.71
C PHE A 525 -14.48 -27.80 3.22
N THR A 526 -15.67 -27.83 3.81
CA THR A 526 -15.84 -27.63 5.24
C THR A 526 -15.33 -28.83 6.04
N TYR A 527 -15.63 -30.05 5.60
CA TYR A 527 -15.13 -31.28 6.23
C TYR A 527 -13.60 -31.29 6.22
N ASP A 528 -12.99 -30.99 5.07
CA ASP A 528 -11.54 -30.96 4.89
C ASP A 528 -10.86 -29.83 5.68
N ALA A 529 -11.54 -28.70 5.90
CA ALA A 529 -11.00 -27.59 6.69
C ALA A 529 -10.84 -27.94 8.17
N VAL A 530 -11.80 -28.68 8.73
CA VAL A 530 -11.70 -29.16 10.12
C VAL A 530 -10.54 -30.16 10.26
N TRP A 531 -10.40 -31.07 9.29
CA TRP A 531 -9.27 -32.01 9.25
C TRP A 531 -7.91 -31.32 9.06
N ALA A 532 -7.83 -30.28 8.23
CA ALA A 532 -6.60 -29.51 8.05
C ALA A 532 -6.16 -28.84 9.37
N TYR A 533 -7.09 -28.25 10.12
CA TYR A 533 -6.82 -27.73 11.45
C TYR A 533 -6.36 -28.84 12.41
N ALA A 534 -7.06 -29.97 12.44
CA ALA A 534 -6.74 -31.07 13.35
C ALA A 534 -5.38 -31.71 13.07
N ILE A 535 -5.02 -31.95 11.80
CA ILE A 535 -3.72 -32.50 11.40
C ILE A 535 -2.59 -31.53 11.74
N ALA A 536 -2.77 -30.23 11.46
CA ALA A 536 -1.78 -29.22 11.81
C ALA A 536 -1.63 -29.09 13.33
N ALA A 537 -2.74 -29.13 14.08
CA ALA A 537 -2.73 -29.04 15.54
C ALA A 537 -2.08 -30.28 16.14
N HIS A 538 -2.37 -31.48 15.62
CA HIS A 538 -1.71 -32.71 16.03
C HIS A 538 -0.20 -32.64 15.82
N LYS A 539 0.28 -32.17 14.65
CA LYS A 539 1.72 -31.99 14.40
C LYS A 539 2.36 -30.94 15.33
N LEU A 540 1.62 -29.91 15.71
CA LEU A 540 2.08 -28.90 16.67
C LEU A 540 2.21 -29.51 18.07
N LEU A 541 1.15 -30.15 18.54
CA LEU A 541 1.02 -30.69 19.90
C LEU A 541 1.85 -31.95 20.15
N LEU A 542 2.16 -32.73 19.11
CA LEU A 542 3.13 -33.81 19.20
C LEU A 542 4.54 -33.29 19.50
N LYS A 543 4.90 -32.10 19.01
CA LYS A 543 6.21 -31.49 19.28
C LYS A 543 6.22 -30.66 20.56
N ASP A 544 5.13 -29.97 20.84
CA ASP A 544 4.96 -29.12 22.01
C ASP A 544 3.53 -29.23 22.56
N GLN A 545 3.37 -30.06 23.61
CA GLN A 545 2.09 -30.29 24.27
C GLN A 545 1.54 -29.04 24.98
N TYR A 546 2.40 -28.07 25.30
CA TYR A 546 2.04 -26.84 26.00
C TYR A 546 1.63 -25.71 25.05
N ALA A 547 1.82 -25.88 23.73
CA ALA A 547 1.44 -24.88 22.73
C ALA A 547 -0.04 -24.42 22.84
N VAL A 548 -0.93 -25.26 23.40
CA VAL A 548 -2.33 -24.92 23.66
C VAL A 548 -2.49 -23.67 24.53
N ASN A 549 -1.62 -23.47 25.51
CA ASN A 549 -1.68 -22.34 26.43
C ASN A 549 -1.21 -21.03 25.79
N TYR A 550 -0.57 -21.12 24.61
CA TYR A 550 0.12 -20.01 23.93
C TYR A 550 -0.25 -19.89 22.45
N LEU A 551 -1.44 -20.36 22.05
CA LEU A 551 -1.89 -20.36 20.65
C LEU A 551 -1.96 -18.97 20.00
N ARG A 552 -1.73 -17.89 20.75
CA ARG A 552 -1.68 -16.49 20.27
C ARG A 552 -0.27 -15.91 20.24
N ASN A 553 0.72 -16.63 20.76
CA ASN A 553 2.12 -16.21 20.66
C ASN A 553 2.55 -16.23 19.18
N THR A 554 3.26 -15.19 18.76
CA THR A 554 3.71 -15.00 17.38
C THR A 554 4.53 -16.20 16.88
N GLU A 555 5.36 -16.81 17.72
CA GLU A 555 6.17 -17.97 17.35
C GLU A 555 5.32 -19.22 17.11
N VAL A 556 4.42 -19.53 18.05
CA VAL A 556 3.49 -20.68 17.95
C VAL A 556 2.58 -20.52 16.73
N VAL A 557 2.08 -19.32 16.47
CA VAL A 557 1.20 -19.04 15.33
C VAL A 557 1.94 -19.10 14.01
N ASN A 558 3.17 -18.59 13.94
CA ASN A 558 4.02 -18.74 12.76
C ASN A 558 4.28 -20.22 12.47
N ARG A 559 4.56 -21.02 13.52
CA ARG A 559 4.78 -22.46 13.37
C ARG A 559 3.51 -23.19 12.96
N PHE A 560 2.37 -22.84 13.55
CA PHE A 560 1.08 -23.42 13.20
C PHE A 560 0.67 -23.09 11.76
N ARG A 561 0.92 -21.86 11.31
CA ARG A 561 0.76 -21.42 9.91
C ARG A 561 1.61 -22.26 8.95
N GLU A 562 2.87 -22.51 9.26
CA GLU A 562 3.74 -23.39 8.46
C GLU A 562 3.18 -24.82 8.39
N LEU A 563 2.74 -25.36 9.52
CA LEU A 563 2.19 -26.71 9.60
C LEU A 563 0.92 -26.85 8.77
N ILE A 564 0.01 -25.87 8.81
CA ILE A 564 -1.17 -25.81 7.93
C ILE A 564 -0.71 -25.79 6.47
N GLY A 565 0.25 -24.94 6.11
CA GLY A 565 0.80 -24.86 4.76
C GLY A 565 1.50 -26.13 4.26
N GLN A 566 1.92 -27.03 5.16
CA GLN A 566 2.56 -28.32 4.86
C GLN A 566 1.56 -29.50 4.89
N THR A 567 0.28 -29.26 5.13
CA THR A 567 -0.73 -30.33 5.09
C THR A 567 -0.91 -30.84 3.66
N ASN A 568 -0.96 -32.17 3.54
CA ASN A 568 -1.19 -32.90 2.29
C ASN A 568 -1.88 -34.22 2.66
N PHE A 569 -3.17 -34.36 2.34
CA PHE A 569 -3.96 -35.56 2.63
C PHE A 569 -5.14 -35.68 1.66
N GLU A 570 -5.61 -36.90 1.40
CA GLU A 570 -6.81 -37.13 0.59
C GLU A 570 -8.05 -36.93 1.46
N GLY A 571 -8.78 -35.84 1.23
CA GLY A 571 -10.01 -35.48 1.92
C GLY A 571 -11.28 -35.78 1.13
N LEU A 572 -12.43 -35.34 1.63
CA LEU A 572 -13.74 -35.53 1.02
C LEU A 572 -13.88 -34.81 -0.33
N SER A 573 -13.22 -33.66 -0.49
CA SER A 573 -13.15 -32.94 -1.77
C SER A 573 -11.93 -33.29 -2.63
N GLY A 574 -11.21 -34.38 -2.27
CA GLY A 574 -10.02 -34.88 -2.95
C GLY A 574 -8.73 -34.49 -2.23
N ASN A 575 -7.58 -34.51 -2.92
CA ASN A 575 -6.30 -34.14 -2.32
C ASN A 575 -6.28 -32.68 -1.81
N VAL A 576 -5.98 -32.49 -0.52
CA VAL A 576 -5.94 -31.21 0.19
C VAL A 576 -4.49 -30.75 0.33
N SER A 577 -4.07 -29.80 -0.49
CA SER A 577 -2.73 -29.19 -0.43
C SER A 577 -2.80 -27.68 -0.69
N PHE A 578 -2.09 -26.89 0.13
CA PHE A 578 -2.09 -25.43 0.04
C PHE A 578 -0.87 -24.89 -0.70
N ALA A 579 -1.08 -23.99 -1.66
CA ALA A 579 0.00 -23.32 -2.37
C ALA A 579 0.40 -22.02 -1.65
N GLN A 580 1.70 -21.78 -1.42
CA GLN A 580 2.17 -20.59 -0.70
C GLN A 580 2.55 -19.40 -1.62
N GLY A 581 2.78 -19.65 -2.93
CA GLY A 581 3.12 -18.63 -3.95
C GLY A 581 1.92 -17.79 -4.46
N GLU A 582 1.71 -17.71 -5.78
CA GLU A 582 0.67 -16.84 -6.41
C GLU A 582 -0.77 -17.04 -5.91
N LEU A 583 -1.05 -18.18 -5.29
CA LEU A 583 -2.36 -18.56 -4.75
C LEU A 583 -2.50 -18.27 -3.24
N GLY A 584 -1.44 -17.78 -2.58
CA GLY A 584 -1.48 -17.19 -1.24
C GLY A 584 -2.20 -17.96 -0.14
N GLY A 585 -2.03 -19.28 -0.05
CA GLY A 585 -2.71 -20.13 0.94
C GLY A 585 -4.01 -20.73 0.49
N SER A 586 -4.36 -20.56 -0.79
CA SER A 586 -5.47 -21.26 -1.40
C SER A 586 -5.09 -22.70 -1.74
N ARG A 587 -6.06 -23.59 -1.62
CA ARG A 587 -5.94 -24.95 -2.12
C ARG A 587 -5.91 -24.98 -3.65
N ILE A 588 -5.10 -25.89 -4.21
CA ILE A 588 -5.20 -26.26 -5.63
C ILE A 588 -6.24 -27.36 -5.76
N ILE A 589 -7.26 -27.13 -6.59
CA ILE A 589 -8.37 -28.06 -6.75
C ILE A 589 -8.80 -28.17 -8.20
N ASP A 590 -9.25 -29.38 -8.57
CA ASP A 590 -9.88 -29.65 -9.85
C ASP A 590 -11.14 -28.81 -10.04
N LEU A 591 -11.42 -28.44 -11.29
CA LEU A 591 -12.62 -27.69 -11.67
C LEU A 591 -13.57 -28.57 -12.48
N ASP A 592 -14.86 -28.46 -12.19
CA ASP A 592 -15.92 -29.06 -12.98
C ASP A 592 -16.45 -28.05 -14.00
N ILE A 593 -16.53 -28.49 -15.26
CA ILE A 593 -17.16 -27.72 -16.34
C ILE A 593 -18.58 -28.22 -16.47
N LEU A 594 -19.54 -27.32 -16.25
CA LEU A 594 -20.97 -27.60 -16.25
C LEU A 594 -21.63 -26.88 -17.43
N GLN A 595 -22.70 -27.46 -17.94
CA GLN A 595 -23.58 -26.81 -18.89
C GLN A 595 -25.03 -26.94 -18.41
N TRP A 596 -25.80 -25.87 -18.52
CA TRP A 596 -27.23 -25.90 -18.21
C TRP A 596 -28.01 -26.58 -19.33
N LYS A 597 -28.72 -27.65 -18.97
CA LYS A 597 -29.49 -28.50 -19.87
C LYS A 597 -30.77 -28.98 -19.21
N ASN A 598 -31.90 -28.84 -19.89
CA ASN A 598 -33.20 -29.34 -19.43
C ASN A 598 -33.48 -28.96 -17.96
N SER A 599 -33.33 -27.66 -17.65
CA SER A 599 -33.56 -27.11 -16.31
C SER A 599 -32.61 -27.63 -15.21
N SER A 600 -31.44 -28.18 -15.56
CA SER A 600 -30.44 -28.67 -14.60
C SER A 600 -29.00 -28.40 -15.06
N LEU A 601 -28.07 -28.25 -14.12
CA LEU A 601 -26.63 -28.18 -14.44
C LEU A 601 -26.07 -29.60 -14.62
N ALA A 602 -25.69 -29.95 -15.84
CA ALA A 602 -25.06 -31.22 -16.17
C ALA A 602 -23.54 -31.05 -16.30
N LYS A 603 -22.76 -31.99 -15.76
CA LYS A 603 -21.30 -31.99 -15.93
C LYS A 603 -20.92 -32.42 -17.33
N VAL A 604 -20.19 -31.57 -18.04
CA VAL A 604 -19.73 -31.79 -19.43
C VAL A 604 -18.22 -31.98 -19.53
N GLY A 605 -17.47 -31.63 -18.49
CA GLY A 605 -16.04 -31.81 -18.46
C GLY A 605 -15.40 -31.59 -17.10
N LYS A 606 -14.08 -31.75 -17.07
CA LYS A 606 -13.24 -31.54 -15.90
C LYS A 606 -11.91 -30.91 -16.31
N PHE A 607 -11.47 -29.91 -15.58
CA PHE A 607 -10.17 -29.28 -15.75
C PHE A 607 -9.29 -29.58 -14.54
N LYS A 608 -8.09 -30.13 -14.79
CA LYS A 608 -7.11 -30.46 -13.76
C LYS A 608 -5.94 -29.47 -13.82
N PRO A 609 -5.72 -28.63 -12.80
CA PRO A 609 -4.58 -27.73 -12.76
C PRO A 609 -3.24 -28.49 -12.77
N SER A 610 -2.28 -28.03 -13.57
CA SER A 610 -0.92 -28.58 -13.61
C SER A 610 -0.07 -27.88 -12.57
N VAL A 611 0.57 -28.65 -11.68
CA VAL A 611 1.29 -28.14 -10.52
C VAL A 611 2.78 -28.39 -10.66
N ASN A 612 3.57 -27.32 -10.58
CA ASN A 612 5.04 -27.38 -10.57
C ASN A 612 5.58 -27.02 -9.17
N GLY A 613 6.67 -27.69 -8.77
CA GLY A 613 7.31 -27.51 -7.46
C GLY A 613 6.79 -28.44 -6.34
N LYS A 614 7.37 -28.34 -5.14
CA LYS A 614 6.99 -29.13 -3.95
C LYS A 614 6.82 -28.22 -2.72
N GLY A 615 5.80 -28.49 -1.90
CA GLY A 615 5.57 -27.75 -0.65
C GLY A 615 5.35 -26.25 -0.88
N ALA A 616 6.14 -25.40 -0.22
CA ALA A 616 6.01 -23.94 -0.30
C ALA A 616 6.30 -23.34 -1.69
N SER A 617 7.08 -24.02 -2.54
CA SER A 617 7.43 -23.54 -3.90
C SER A 617 6.39 -23.91 -4.97
N MET A 618 5.22 -24.41 -4.55
CA MET A 618 4.19 -24.92 -5.44
C MET A 618 3.48 -23.79 -6.19
N HIS A 619 3.43 -23.88 -7.51
CA HIS A 619 2.78 -22.92 -8.40
C HIS A 619 2.01 -23.64 -9.52
N VAL A 620 0.92 -23.02 -9.99
CA VAL A 620 0.05 -23.59 -11.04
C VAL A 620 0.47 -23.04 -12.40
N CYS A 621 0.78 -23.93 -13.34
CA CYS A 621 1.17 -23.61 -14.71
C CYS A 621 0.15 -24.19 -15.70
N GLY A 622 -0.99 -23.52 -15.85
CA GLY A 622 -2.08 -23.98 -16.70
C GLY A 622 -2.73 -25.27 -16.17
N GLY A 623 -3.25 -26.09 -17.07
CA GLY A 623 -3.87 -27.36 -16.70
C GLY A 623 -4.17 -28.25 -17.91
N ASN A 624 -4.90 -29.32 -17.64
CA ASN A 624 -5.39 -30.24 -18.66
C ASN A 624 -6.92 -30.25 -18.65
N LEU A 625 -7.52 -29.84 -19.76
CA LEU A 625 -8.95 -29.80 -19.97
C LEU A 625 -9.45 -31.09 -20.63
N SER A 626 -10.36 -31.78 -19.95
CA SER A 626 -11.11 -32.93 -20.49
C SER A 626 -12.58 -32.57 -20.69
N LEU A 627 -13.03 -32.48 -21.95
CA LEU A 627 -14.43 -32.23 -22.30
C LEU A 627 -15.04 -33.45 -22.98
N ASN A 628 -16.26 -33.81 -22.59
CA ASN A 628 -17.08 -34.78 -23.32
C ASN A 628 -17.92 -34.04 -24.36
N LEU A 629 -17.39 -33.95 -25.60
CA LEU A 629 -18.00 -33.20 -26.69
C LEU A 629 -19.43 -33.68 -27.04
N ASN A 630 -19.70 -34.98 -26.91
CA ASN A 630 -21.03 -35.55 -27.17
C ASN A 630 -22.07 -35.12 -26.13
N ASN A 631 -21.60 -34.82 -24.91
CA ASN A 631 -22.42 -34.34 -23.82
C ASN A 631 -22.59 -32.82 -23.82
N ILE A 632 -22.13 -32.08 -24.84
CA ILE A 632 -22.33 -30.62 -24.95
C ILE A 632 -23.51 -30.34 -25.89
N LEU A 633 -24.44 -29.49 -25.44
CA LEU A 633 -25.63 -29.10 -26.20
C LEU A 633 -25.33 -27.81 -26.98
N TRP A 634 -25.55 -27.86 -28.29
CA TRP A 634 -25.58 -26.71 -29.17
C TRP A 634 -26.96 -26.63 -29.81
N LEU A 635 -27.73 -25.56 -29.57
CA LEU A 635 -29.11 -25.46 -30.06
C LEU A 635 -29.22 -25.50 -31.59
N LYS A 636 -28.21 -25.00 -32.31
CA LYS A 636 -28.11 -25.10 -33.79
C LYS A 636 -27.34 -26.34 -34.28
N GLY A 637 -26.87 -27.21 -33.38
CA GLY A 637 -26.04 -28.36 -33.72
C GLY A 637 -24.60 -28.04 -34.15
N VAL A 638 -24.23 -26.77 -34.29
CA VAL A 638 -22.89 -26.30 -34.67
C VAL A 638 -22.33 -25.42 -33.56
N VAL A 639 -21.00 -25.46 -33.38
CA VAL A 639 -20.28 -24.58 -32.43
C VAL A 639 -20.38 -23.13 -32.92
N PRO A 640 -20.89 -22.20 -32.10
CA PRO A 640 -20.96 -20.79 -32.46
C PRO A 640 -19.59 -20.14 -32.73
N GLU A 641 -19.55 -19.16 -33.63
CA GLU A 641 -18.36 -18.32 -33.87
C GLU A 641 -18.21 -17.25 -32.78
N ASP A 642 -17.00 -16.70 -32.59
CA ASP A 642 -16.69 -15.68 -31.58
C ASP A 642 -17.06 -14.24 -31.99
N GLY A 643 -17.77 -14.08 -33.12
CA GLY A 643 -18.20 -12.79 -33.67
C GLY A 643 -17.13 -12.03 -34.47
N ARG A 644 -15.92 -12.59 -34.68
CA ARG A 644 -14.83 -11.98 -35.47
C ARG A 644 -15.23 -11.56 -36.90
N TYR A 645 -16.11 -12.32 -37.53
CA TYR A 645 -16.47 -12.12 -38.94
C TYR A 645 -17.86 -11.48 -39.14
N ASP A 646 -18.51 -11.03 -38.06
CA ASP A 646 -19.86 -10.48 -38.11
C ASP A 646 -19.85 -8.99 -38.53
N CYS A 647 -19.59 -8.74 -39.83
CA CYS A 647 -19.54 -7.38 -40.38
C CYS A 647 -19.89 -7.32 -41.87
N ARG A 648 -20.07 -6.10 -42.41
CA ARG A 648 -20.32 -5.88 -43.85
C ARG A 648 -19.22 -6.44 -44.76
N PHE A 649 -17.99 -6.54 -44.26
CA PHE A 649 -16.83 -7.10 -44.96
C PHE A 649 -16.55 -8.58 -44.60
N SER A 650 -17.53 -9.30 -44.05
CA SER A 650 -17.38 -10.68 -43.55
C SER A 650 -16.67 -11.61 -44.54
N ARG A 651 -16.98 -11.52 -45.84
CA ARG A 651 -16.33 -12.33 -46.88
C ARG A 651 -14.84 -12.01 -47.03
N LEU A 652 -14.47 -10.73 -47.04
CA LEU A 652 -13.08 -10.29 -47.14
C LEU A 652 -12.30 -10.67 -45.88
N ALA A 653 -12.90 -10.45 -44.70
CA ALA A 653 -12.33 -10.81 -43.40
C ALA A 653 -12.10 -12.33 -43.28
N ARG A 654 -13.06 -13.17 -43.69
CA ARG A 654 -12.90 -14.64 -43.72
C ARG A 654 -11.78 -15.10 -44.67
N THR A 655 -11.69 -14.48 -45.84
CA THR A 655 -10.69 -14.87 -46.86
C THR A 655 -9.29 -14.52 -46.40
N LEU A 656 -9.10 -13.34 -45.81
CA LEU A 656 -7.81 -12.86 -45.32
C LEU A 656 -7.48 -13.36 -43.90
N ARG A 657 -8.43 -14.00 -43.21
CA ARG A 657 -8.33 -14.40 -41.79
C ARG A 657 -7.95 -13.25 -40.84
N VAL A 658 -8.37 -12.03 -41.16
CA VAL A 658 -8.12 -10.82 -40.36
C VAL A 658 -9.42 -10.27 -39.77
N ASP A 659 -9.31 -9.41 -38.75
CA ASP A 659 -10.45 -8.74 -38.14
C ASP A 659 -11.17 -7.82 -39.14
N CYS A 660 -12.47 -7.59 -38.90
CA CYS A 660 -13.29 -6.73 -39.74
C CYS A 660 -12.76 -5.29 -39.85
N ASP A 661 -12.20 -4.73 -38.78
CA ASP A 661 -11.59 -3.40 -38.80
C ASP A 661 -10.35 -3.37 -39.70
N ILE A 662 -9.54 -4.44 -39.66
CA ILE A 662 -8.37 -4.59 -40.51
C ILE A 662 -8.81 -4.79 -41.96
N ALA A 663 -9.85 -5.60 -42.22
CA ALA A 663 -10.40 -5.77 -43.57
C ALA A 663 -10.95 -4.45 -44.14
N ALA A 664 -11.64 -3.65 -43.31
CA ALA A 664 -12.13 -2.33 -43.69
C ALA A 664 -10.98 -1.34 -43.92
N MET A 665 -9.95 -1.35 -43.07
CA MET A 665 -8.73 -0.54 -43.26
C MET A 665 -8.00 -0.93 -44.53
N VAL A 666 -7.82 -2.23 -44.81
CA VAL A 666 -7.19 -2.71 -46.05
C VAL A 666 -7.99 -2.24 -47.26
N PHE A 667 -9.31 -2.35 -47.23
CA PHE A 667 -10.17 -1.86 -48.29
C PHE A 667 -10.06 -0.33 -48.48
N ALA A 668 -10.06 0.44 -47.38
CA ALA A 668 -9.90 1.88 -47.39
C ALA A 668 -8.51 2.31 -47.89
N ILE A 669 -7.45 1.61 -47.48
CA ILE A 669 -6.07 1.86 -47.94
C ILE A 669 -5.97 1.63 -49.44
N VAL A 670 -6.55 0.56 -49.97
CA VAL A 670 -6.55 0.30 -51.42
C VAL A 670 -7.29 1.42 -52.17
N LEU A 671 -8.45 1.86 -51.67
CA LEU A 671 -9.19 3.00 -52.22
C LEU A 671 -8.40 4.32 -52.14
N CYS A 672 -7.76 4.59 -51.01
CA CYS A 672 -6.92 5.75 -50.81
C CYS A 672 -5.68 5.71 -51.70
N LEU A 673 -5.05 4.56 -51.91
CA LEU A 673 -3.92 4.42 -52.82
C LEU A 673 -4.32 4.68 -54.27
N LEU A 674 -5.51 4.22 -54.69
CA LEU A 674 -6.08 4.53 -56.00
C LEU A 674 -6.43 6.03 -56.14
N ALA A 675 -6.98 6.64 -55.09
CA ALA A 675 -7.25 8.08 -55.06
C ALA A 675 -5.95 8.90 -55.05
N ILE A 676 -4.93 8.47 -54.30
CA ILE A 676 -3.61 9.10 -54.24
C ILE A 676 -2.89 8.94 -55.57
N SER A 677 -3.01 7.83 -56.30
CA SER A 677 -2.41 7.73 -57.63
C SER A 677 -3.07 8.71 -58.60
N LEU A 678 -4.39 8.88 -58.53
CA LEU A 678 -5.15 9.84 -59.33
C LEU A 678 -4.80 11.31 -58.97
N ILE A 679 -4.70 11.61 -57.68
CA ILE A 679 -4.33 12.93 -57.16
C ILE A 679 -2.85 13.21 -57.40
N SER A 680 -1.96 12.22 -57.30
CA SER A 680 -0.53 12.35 -57.60
C SER A 680 -0.31 12.66 -59.07
N PHE A 681 -1.09 12.08 -59.99
CA PHE A 681 -1.01 12.39 -61.42
C PHE A 681 -1.43 13.85 -61.73
N THR A 682 -2.52 14.32 -61.11
CA THR A 682 -3.01 15.71 -61.25
C THR A 682 -2.15 16.73 -60.50
N SER A 683 -1.63 16.34 -59.33
CA SER A 683 -0.73 17.12 -58.48
C SER A 683 0.67 17.21 -59.06
N PHE A 684 1.20 16.16 -59.70
CA PHE A 684 2.48 16.20 -60.42
C PHE A 684 2.45 17.28 -61.53
N TRP A 685 1.33 17.38 -62.25
CA TRP A 685 1.14 18.40 -63.27
C TRP A 685 1.01 19.82 -62.69
N PHE A 686 0.31 19.97 -61.56
CA PHE A 686 0.12 21.26 -60.87
C PHE A 686 1.37 21.73 -60.08
N TRP A 687 2.07 20.81 -59.41
CA TRP A 687 3.29 21.06 -58.63
C TRP A 687 4.53 21.20 -59.49
N LYS A 688 4.64 20.55 -60.67
CA LYS A 688 5.69 20.88 -61.65
C LYS A 688 5.67 22.37 -62.02
N LYS A 689 4.47 22.98 -62.05
CA LYS A 689 4.25 24.41 -62.36
C LYS A 689 4.41 25.35 -61.14
N ARG A 690 4.26 24.84 -59.90
CA ARG A 690 4.34 25.63 -58.65
C ARG A 690 5.69 25.50 -57.92
N TYR A 691 6.35 24.34 -58.01
CA TYR A 691 7.69 24.07 -57.49
C TYR A 691 8.75 24.96 -58.14
N SER A 692 8.69 25.18 -59.46
CA SER A 692 9.61 26.08 -60.17
C SER A 692 9.49 27.56 -59.74
N ARG A 693 8.35 27.96 -59.16
CA ARG A 693 8.13 29.33 -58.65
C ARG A 693 8.53 29.48 -57.18
N LYS A 694 8.42 28.41 -56.37
CA LYS A 694 8.81 28.44 -54.94
C LYS A 694 10.34 28.32 -54.79
N LEU A 695 11.01 27.53 -55.65
CA LEU A 695 12.47 27.42 -55.71
C LEU A 695 13.16 28.77 -55.96
N LYS A 696 12.55 29.64 -56.79
CA LYS A 696 13.05 31.00 -57.07
C LYS A 696 12.99 31.95 -55.87
N ARG A 697 12.09 31.74 -54.90
CA ARG A 697 12.00 32.54 -53.65
C ARG A 697 12.98 32.04 -52.57
N SER A 698 13.15 30.73 -52.45
CA SER A 698 14.13 30.12 -51.53
C SER A 698 15.59 30.40 -51.95
N ALA A 699 15.85 30.51 -53.26
CA ALA A 699 17.14 30.92 -53.81
C ALA A 699 17.51 32.39 -53.51
N GLN A 700 16.52 33.30 -53.39
CA GLN A 700 16.78 34.70 -52.99
C GLN A 700 17.14 34.84 -51.51
N ILE A 701 16.59 33.98 -50.64
CA ILE A 701 16.91 33.99 -49.20
C ILE A 701 18.32 33.43 -48.95
N MET A 702 18.73 32.34 -49.62
CA MET A 702 20.12 31.84 -49.57
C MET A 702 21.14 32.86 -50.07
N LYS A 703 20.78 33.70 -51.07
CA LYS A 703 21.63 34.79 -51.57
C LYS A 703 21.85 35.92 -50.54
N MET A 704 20.92 36.10 -49.61
CA MET A 704 21.02 37.06 -48.50
C MET A 704 21.92 36.55 -47.35
N PHE A 705 22.17 35.23 -47.30
CA PHE A 705 23.11 34.57 -46.38
C PHE A 705 24.48 34.28 -47.00
N GLY A 706 24.77 34.78 -48.21
CA GLY A 706 26.10 34.70 -48.84
C GLY A 706 26.57 33.31 -49.27
N ILE A 707 25.67 32.31 -49.36
CA ILE A 707 26.01 30.95 -49.81
C ILE A 707 25.52 30.77 -51.25
N ASP A 708 26.44 30.80 -52.21
CA ASP A 708 26.18 30.53 -53.63
C ASP A 708 26.74 29.15 -54.01
N LEU A 709 25.89 28.11 -53.95
CA LEU A 709 26.27 26.70 -54.20
C LEU A 709 26.53 26.37 -55.69
N LEU A 710 26.56 27.37 -56.59
CA LEU A 710 26.65 27.16 -58.04
C LEU A 710 27.73 28.00 -58.75
N SER A 711 28.65 28.67 -58.04
CA SER A 711 29.78 29.36 -58.67
C SER A 711 31.13 28.98 -58.05
N PRO A 712 32.08 28.41 -58.83
CA PRO A 712 33.46 28.25 -58.39
C PRO A 712 34.26 29.48 -58.84
N SER A 713 34.36 30.52 -58.01
CA SER A 713 35.44 31.53 -58.12
C SER A 713 35.43 32.46 -56.91
N GLN A 714 36.50 32.46 -56.11
CA GLN A 714 37.51 33.53 -56.16
C GLN A 714 36.92 34.93 -56.37
N ASN A 715 36.43 35.56 -55.30
CA ASN A 715 36.69 36.97 -55.01
C ASN A 715 36.23 37.34 -53.59
N LYS A 716 37.20 37.80 -52.80
CA LYS A 716 37.04 38.36 -51.45
C LYS A 716 36.28 39.67 -51.55
N THR A 717 35.10 39.72 -50.92
CA THR A 717 34.54 40.83 -50.13
C THR A 717 33.05 40.55 -49.94
N ASN A 718 32.71 39.68 -48.99
CA ASN A 718 31.32 39.48 -48.55
C ASN A 718 31.30 39.49 -47.02
N THR A 719 30.28 40.12 -46.46
CA THR A 719 30.14 40.56 -45.07
C THR A 719 29.93 39.44 -44.03
N LEU A 720 30.44 38.23 -44.30
CA LEU A 720 30.45 37.06 -43.40
C LEU A 720 31.80 36.84 -42.69
N ASP A 721 32.86 37.56 -43.07
CA ASP A 721 34.23 37.32 -42.60
C ASP A 721 34.43 37.45 -41.07
N LYS A 722 33.59 38.20 -40.33
CA LYS A 722 33.81 38.39 -38.87
C LYS A 722 33.45 37.16 -38.03
N TRP A 723 32.46 36.40 -38.45
CA TRP A 723 31.89 35.30 -37.65
C TRP A 723 32.18 33.92 -38.24
N GLU A 724 32.66 33.83 -39.48
CA GLU A 724 33.05 32.56 -40.09
C GLU A 724 34.37 32.09 -39.48
N ILE A 725 34.40 30.87 -38.94
CA ILE A 725 35.60 30.22 -38.41
C ILE A 725 35.95 29.05 -39.34
N PRO A 726 37.20 28.94 -39.82
CA PRO A 726 37.64 27.78 -40.59
C PRO A 726 37.43 26.50 -39.78
N LYS A 727 36.91 25.44 -40.42
CA LYS A 727 36.51 24.21 -39.71
C LYS A 727 37.72 23.48 -39.09
N GLU A 728 38.89 23.65 -39.68
CA GLU A 728 40.19 23.21 -39.17
C GLU A 728 40.57 23.84 -37.82
N ASN A 729 39.99 25.01 -37.49
CA ASN A 729 40.20 25.70 -36.23
C ASN A 729 39.17 25.30 -35.16
N VAL A 730 38.40 24.24 -35.40
CA VAL A 730 37.36 23.75 -34.49
C VAL A 730 37.55 22.25 -34.27
N VAL A 731 37.84 21.88 -33.03
CA VAL A 731 37.92 20.47 -32.61
C VAL A 731 36.64 20.13 -31.86
N VAL A 732 35.86 19.21 -32.42
CA VAL A 732 34.62 18.72 -31.82
C VAL A 732 34.93 17.49 -30.97
N ASN A 733 34.59 17.54 -29.68
CA ASN A 733 34.83 16.46 -28.71
C ASN A 733 33.50 15.75 -28.38
N ARG A 734 33.23 15.53 -27.09
CA ARG A 734 32.08 14.77 -26.59
C ARG A 734 30.74 15.44 -26.91
N ARG A 735 29.70 14.62 -27.07
CA ARG A 735 28.30 15.07 -27.14
C ARG A 735 27.88 15.66 -25.78
N LEU A 736 27.23 16.82 -25.79
CA LEU A 736 26.65 17.48 -24.60
C LEU A 736 25.14 17.31 -24.52
N GLY A 737 24.46 17.22 -25.67
CA GLY A 737 23.00 17.08 -25.71
C GLY A 737 22.43 17.01 -27.12
N GLU A 738 21.10 16.88 -27.21
CA GLU A 738 20.34 16.92 -28.47
C GLU A 738 19.28 18.01 -28.37
N GLY A 739 19.29 18.93 -29.34
CA GLY A 739 18.32 20.02 -29.46
C GLY A 739 17.40 19.81 -30.67
N ALA A 740 16.46 20.75 -30.86
CA ALA A 740 15.43 20.66 -31.90
C ALA A 740 15.95 20.50 -33.34
N PHE A 741 17.16 20.99 -33.64
CA PHE A 741 17.76 20.95 -34.97
C PHE A 741 18.85 19.87 -35.13
N GLY A 742 19.32 19.26 -34.03
CA GLY A 742 20.42 18.28 -34.09
C GLY A 742 21.24 18.19 -32.80
N MET A 743 22.49 17.75 -32.93
CA MET A 743 23.35 17.44 -31.78
C MET A 743 24.18 18.65 -31.36
N VAL A 744 24.35 18.80 -30.04
CA VAL A 744 25.28 19.76 -29.43
C VAL A 744 26.48 19.00 -28.89
N TYR A 745 27.67 19.42 -29.28
CA TYR A 745 28.95 18.87 -28.83
C TYR A 745 29.73 19.91 -28.03
N GLY A 746 30.60 19.46 -27.14
CA GLY A 746 31.63 20.28 -26.53
C GLY A 746 32.87 20.20 -27.39
N GLY A 747 33.64 21.27 -27.45
CA GLY A 747 34.84 21.31 -28.28
C GLY A 747 35.74 22.46 -27.90
N GLU A 748 36.78 22.64 -28.69
CA GLU A 748 37.68 23.76 -28.60
C GLU A 748 37.71 24.47 -29.94
N ALA A 749 37.68 25.80 -29.93
CA ALA A 749 37.81 26.60 -31.15
C ALA A 749 38.88 27.68 -30.98
N GLN A 750 39.66 27.88 -32.04
CA GLN A 750 40.61 28.97 -32.14
C GLN A 750 39.92 30.20 -32.74
N ILE A 751 39.32 31.02 -31.87
CA ILE A 751 38.57 32.23 -32.23
C ILE A 751 39.51 33.42 -32.44
N THR A 752 40.54 33.51 -31.59
CA THR A 752 41.61 34.53 -31.68
C THR A 752 42.92 33.81 -31.95
N SER A 753 43.75 34.36 -32.83
CA SER A 753 45.03 33.77 -33.26
C SER A 753 45.87 33.30 -32.06
N GLY A 754 46.12 31.98 -31.97
CA GLY A 754 46.99 31.37 -30.97
C GLY A 754 46.34 30.83 -29.69
N GLN A 755 45.05 31.12 -29.41
CA GLN A 755 44.38 30.65 -28.17
C GLN A 755 43.18 29.75 -28.46
N TRP A 756 43.23 28.52 -27.95
CA TRP A 756 42.10 27.59 -27.93
C TRP A 756 41.15 27.96 -26.78
N THR A 757 39.87 28.10 -27.10
CA THR A 757 38.80 28.41 -26.14
C THR A 757 37.80 27.28 -26.12
N ALA A 758 37.34 26.89 -24.92
CA ALA A 758 36.27 25.90 -24.79
C ALA A 758 34.95 26.44 -25.35
N VAL A 759 34.31 25.66 -26.23
CA VAL A 759 33.09 26.04 -26.95
C VAL A 759 32.03 24.94 -26.95
N ALA A 760 30.78 25.33 -27.15
CA ALA A 760 29.70 24.42 -27.51
C ALA A 760 29.42 24.53 -29.02
N VAL A 761 29.40 23.40 -29.72
CA VAL A 761 29.22 23.29 -31.17
C VAL A 761 27.87 22.65 -31.46
N LYS A 762 26.91 23.43 -31.94
CA LYS A 762 25.60 22.95 -32.40
C LYS A 762 25.70 22.56 -33.87
N THR A 763 25.19 21.39 -34.22
CA THR A 763 25.31 20.79 -35.56
C THR A 763 23.95 20.39 -36.12
N LEU A 764 23.78 20.52 -37.44
CA LEU A 764 22.61 20.03 -38.16
C LEU A 764 22.88 18.61 -38.70
N LYS A 765 21.95 17.65 -38.48
CA LYS A 765 22.09 16.27 -39.02
C LYS A 765 22.10 16.26 -40.56
N SER A 766 22.91 15.38 -41.16
CA SER A 766 22.97 15.18 -42.61
C SER A 766 21.62 14.71 -43.17
N GLY A 767 21.22 15.24 -44.34
CA GLY A 767 19.96 14.84 -45.01
C GLY A 767 18.69 15.60 -44.60
N GLN A 768 18.80 16.63 -43.76
CA GLN A 768 17.65 17.45 -43.33
C GLN A 768 17.14 18.41 -44.42
N SER A 769 15.87 18.82 -44.31
CA SER A 769 15.21 19.64 -45.33
C SER A 769 15.82 21.05 -45.42
N MET A 770 15.64 21.71 -46.56
CA MET A 770 16.05 23.12 -46.73
C MET A 770 15.36 24.08 -45.73
N GLU A 771 14.21 23.68 -45.20
CA GLU A 771 13.48 24.46 -44.18
C GLU A 771 14.17 24.35 -42.81
N ASP A 772 14.66 23.15 -42.44
CA ASP A 772 15.42 22.94 -41.21
C ASP A 772 16.77 23.67 -41.22
N ARG A 773 17.41 23.76 -42.39
CA ARG A 773 18.64 24.55 -42.59
C ARG A 773 18.40 26.04 -42.38
N LEU A 774 17.30 26.57 -42.91
CA LEU A 774 16.95 27.98 -42.73
C LEU A 774 16.57 28.30 -41.29
N ASP A 775 15.83 27.43 -40.62
CA ASP A 775 15.50 27.59 -39.20
C ASP A 775 16.77 27.55 -38.32
N PHE A 776 17.70 26.63 -38.58
CA PHE A 776 19.00 26.55 -37.88
C PHE A 776 19.84 27.83 -38.04
N LEU A 777 19.93 28.36 -39.26
CA LEU A 777 20.68 29.61 -39.52
C LEU A 777 19.98 30.85 -38.95
N SER A 778 18.64 30.85 -38.87
CA SER A 778 17.88 31.95 -38.28
C SER A 778 18.16 32.14 -36.78
N GLU A 779 18.46 31.05 -36.06
CA GLU A 779 18.86 31.10 -34.65
C GLU A 779 20.21 31.79 -34.49
N ALA A 780 21.21 31.37 -35.28
CA ALA A 780 22.53 32.00 -35.28
C ALA A 780 22.45 33.49 -35.68
N GLU A 781 21.56 33.85 -36.61
CA GLU A 781 21.32 35.25 -37.00
C GLU A 781 20.75 36.09 -35.85
N ALA A 782 19.80 35.56 -35.08
CA ALA A 782 19.26 36.25 -33.92
C ALA A 782 20.36 36.51 -32.87
N MET A 783 21.20 35.51 -32.60
CA MET A 783 22.27 35.60 -31.61
C MET A 783 23.35 36.65 -31.95
N LYS A 784 23.61 36.91 -33.24
CA LYS A 784 24.55 37.97 -33.68
C LYS A 784 24.20 39.37 -33.15
N LYS A 785 22.94 39.61 -32.80
CA LYS A 785 22.42 40.92 -32.38
C LYS A 785 22.48 41.12 -30.86
N PHE A 786 22.83 40.08 -30.11
CA PHE A 786 22.82 40.10 -28.65
C PHE A 786 24.24 40.04 -28.09
N ASP A 787 24.52 40.95 -27.16
CA ASP A 787 25.75 40.96 -26.36
C ASP A 787 25.38 41.43 -24.95
N HIS A 788 25.19 40.47 -24.05
CA HIS A 788 24.80 40.72 -22.66
C HIS A 788 25.28 39.58 -21.76
N LYS A 789 25.66 39.89 -20.52
CA LYS A 789 26.22 38.89 -19.58
C LYS A 789 25.27 37.71 -19.27
N ASN A 790 23.96 37.91 -19.40
CA ASN A 790 22.91 36.91 -19.15
C ASN A 790 22.26 36.36 -20.44
N ILE A 791 22.89 36.55 -21.60
CA ILE A 791 22.47 35.95 -22.88
C ILE A 791 23.65 35.12 -23.41
N ILE A 792 23.38 33.89 -23.88
CA ILE A 792 24.45 33.04 -24.42
C ILE A 792 25.07 33.68 -25.67
N LYS A 793 26.39 33.76 -25.68
CA LYS A 793 27.17 34.43 -26.73
C LYS A 793 27.47 33.47 -27.88
N LEU A 794 27.09 33.88 -29.09
CA LEU A 794 27.64 33.30 -30.32
C LEU A 794 29.11 33.70 -30.41
N LEU A 795 29.98 32.76 -30.78
CA LEU A 795 31.42 32.97 -30.98
C LEU A 795 31.81 32.84 -32.45
N GLY A 796 31.11 32.01 -33.22
CA GLY A 796 31.33 31.87 -34.66
C GLY A 796 30.37 30.88 -35.31
N VAL A 797 30.49 30.75 -36.62
CA VAL A 797 29.76 29.78 -37.46
C VAL A 797 30.74 29.14 -38.46
N CYS A 798 30.48 27.90 -38.85
CA CYS A 798 31.17 27.25 -39.98
C CYS A 798 30.13 26.86 -41.01
N LEU A 799 30.03 27.63 -42.09
CA LEU A 799 29.01 27.50 -43.12
C LEU A 799 29.54 26.86 -44.41
N GLN A 800 30.86 26.88 -44.63
CA GLN A 800 31.46 26.47 -45.91
C GLN A 800 31.37 24.96 -46.21
N ASN A 801 31.44 24.09 -45.20
CA ASN A 801 31.48 22.63 -45.35
C ASN A 801 30.47 21.94 -44.43
N GLU A 802 29.67 20.99 -44.94
CA GLU A 802 28.78 20.16 -44.11
C GLU A 802 29.58 19.24 -43.16
N PRO A 803 29.07 18.91 -41.96
CA PRO A 803 27.90 19.51 -41.30
C PRO A 803 28.16 20.96 -40.86
N ILE A 804 27.13 21.81 -40.92
CA ILE A 804 27.19 23.23 -40.52
C ILE A 804 27.32 23.34 -38.99
N TYR A 805 28.21 24.22 -38.51
CA TYR A 805 28.45 24.46 -37.09
C TYR A 805 28.01 25.86 -36.65
N THR A 806 27.35 25.92 -35.49
CA THR A 806 27.16 27.16 -34.71
C THR A 806 27.96 27.03 -33.41
N ILE A 807 28.93 27.92 -33.22
CA ILE A 807 29.91 27.88 -32.13
C ILE A 807 29.51 28.90 -31.08
N MET A 808 29.31 28.46 -29.85
CA MET A 808 28.82 29.25 -28.72
C MET A 808 29.76 29.12 -27.52
N GLU A 809 29.68 30.04 -26.57
CA GLU A 809 30.42 29.91 -25.32
C GLU A 809 30.03 28.64 -24.56
N PHE A 810 31.01 28.00 -23.92
CA PHE A 810 30.80 26.75 -23.21
C PHE A 810 30.23 27.00 -21.80
N MET A 811 29.11 26.33 -21.50
CA MET A 811 28.41 26.44 -20.21
C MET A 811 28.69 25.19 -19.37
N LEU A 812 29.70 25.29 -18.49
CA LEU A 812 30.27 24.16 -17.75
C LEU A 812 29.22 23.28 -17.03
N TYR A 813 28.20 23.90 -16.45
CA TYR A 813 27.21 23.22 -15.63
C TYR A 813 25.93 22.85 -16.38
N GLY A 814 25.89 23.06 -17.70
CA GLY A 814 24.73 22.72 -18.54
C GLY A 814 23.51 23.59 -18.25
N ASP A 815 22.31 23.03 -18.43
CA ASP A 815 21.06 23.72 -18.15
C ASP A 815 20.73 23.78 -16.65
N LEU A 816 20.05 24.85 -16.24
CA LEU A 816 19.73 25.14 -14.86
C LEU A 816 18.80 24.06 -14.25
N LYS A 817 18.05 23.31 -15.08
CA LYS A 817 17.05 22.33 -14.59
C LYS A 817 17.77 21.11 -14.11
N THR A 818 18.62 20.57 -14.95
CA THR A 818 19.53 19.49 -14.60
C THR A 818 20.44 19.91 -13.43
N TYR A 819 20.95 21.14 -13.44
CA TYR A 819 21.80 21.68 -12.37
C TYR A 819 21.13 21.74 -10.99
N LEU A 820 19.88 22.22 -10.91
CA LEU A 820 19.11 22.29 -9.66
C LEU A 820 18.60 20.90 -9.23
N LEU A 821 18.13 20.07 -10.16
CA LEU A 821 17.67 18.71 -9.86
C LEU A 821 18.79 17.88 -9.20
N ALA A 822 20.02 17.97 -9.71
CA ALA A 822 21.18 17.30 -9.12
C ALA A 822 21.49 17.72 -7.67
N ARG A 823 20.99 18.89 -7.24
CA ARG A 823 21.22 19.46 -5.89
C ARG A 823 19.99 19.42 -5.00
N ARG A 824 18.90 18.79 -5.43
CA ARG A 824 17.62 18.71 -4.67
C ARG A 824 17.78 17.99 -3.32
N ASN A 825 18.62 16.96 -3.23
CA ASN A 825 18.84 16.20 -1.99
C ASN A 825 19.53 17.00 -0.90
N MET A 826 20.35 17.98 -1.30
CA MET A 826 21.08 18.85 -0.38
C MET A 826 20.12 19.78 0.38
N VAL A 827 18.84 19.89 -0.04
CA VAL A 827 17.87 20.82 0.55
C VAL A 827 17.55 20.50 2.03
N LYS A 828 17.82 19.27 2.49
CA LYS A 828 17.59 18.83 3.87
C LYS A 828 18.72 19.17 4.85
N GLU A 829 19.84 19.68 4.35
CA GLU A 829 21.02 20.03 5.14
C GLU A 829 21.04 21.54 5.46
N LYS A 830 21.62 21.93 6.60
CA LYS A 830 21.75 23.36 6.96
C LYS A 830 22.66 24.07 5.97
N PHE A 831 22.14 25.00 5.17
CA PHE A 831 22.94 25.75 4.20
C PHE A 831 23.77 26.87 4.86
N THR A 832 25.00 27.03 4.39
CA THR A 832 25.78 28.26 4.54
C THR A 832 25.39 29.27 3.45
N ASP A 833 25.63 30.56 3.65
CA ASP A 833 25.30 31.61 2.64
C ASP A 833 26.06 31.43 1.32
N GLU A 834 27.18 30.71 1.32
CA GLU A 834 28.01 30.36 0.15
C GLU A 834 27.50 29.14 -0.64
N SER A 835 26.46 28.45 -0.15
CA SER A 835 25.88 27.29 -0.82
C SER A 835 25.22 27.66 -2.16
N ASP A 836 25.32 26.77 -3.15
CA ASP A 836 24.73 26.93 -4.50
C ASP A 836 23.21 26.95 -4.53
N ILE A 837 22.61 26.57 -3.41
CA ILE A 837 21.17 26.45 -3.19
C ILE A 837 20.71 27.35 -2.04
N SER A 838 21.57 28.27 -1.59
CA SER A 838 21.21 29.28 -0.60
C SER A 838 20.12 30.21 -1.18
N PRO A 839 19.25 30.77 -0.33
CA PRO A 839 18.23 31.73 -0.78
C PRO A 839 18.81 32.91 -1.57
N LYS A 840 20.01 33.35 -1.20
CA LYS A 840 20.75 34.39 -1.92
C LYS A 840 21.11 33.93 -3.33
N ARG A 841 21.65 32.73 -3.48
CA ARG A 841 22.07 32.20 -4.78
C ARG A 841 20.89 31.93 -5.71
N LEU A 842 19.80 31.35 -5.20
CA LEU A 842 18.58 31.13 -5.98
C LEU A 842 17.98 32.45 -6.48
N THR A 843 18.02 33.49 -5.63
CA THR A 843 17.59 34.84 -6.01
C THR A 843 18.48 35.43 -7.10
N LEU A 844 19.79 35.19 -7.06
CA LEU A 844 20.72 35.62 -8.12
C LEU A 844 20.45 34.90 -9.46
N TYR A 845 20.13 33.60 -9.44
CA TYR A 845 19.75 32.89 -10.68
C TYR A 845 18.48 33.49 -11.32
N ALA A 846 17.48 33.82 -10.51
CA ALA A 846 16.28 34.50 -10.99
C ALA A 846 16.58 35.91 -11.52
N MET A 847 17.45 36.65 -10.82
CA MET A 847 17.91 37.99 -11.23
C MET A 847 18.62 37.95 -12.58
N ASP A 848 19.51 36.99 -12.78
CA ASP A 848 20.23 36.80 -14.04
C ASP A 848 19.29 36.60 -15.23
N VAL A 849 18.27 35.74 -15.08
CA VAL A 849 17.25 35.53 -16.12
C VAL A 849 16.44 36.80 -16.34
N ALA A 850 16.03 37.51 -15.29
CA ALA A 850 15.28 38.76 -15.40
C ALA A 850 16.08 39.85 -16.14
N CYS A 851 17.38 39.99 -15.85
CA CYS A 851 18.27 40.90 -16.57
C CYS A 851 18.41 40.53 -18.06
N GLY A 852 18.48 39.24 -18.38
CA GLY A 852 18.45 38.76 -19.76
C GLY A 852 17.16 39.14 -20.49
N LEU A 853 16.01 38.98 -19.84
CA LEU A 853 14.70 39.36 -20.41
C LEU A 853 14.56 40.88 -20.59
N ALA A 854 15.05 41.68 -19.64
CA ALA A 854 15.05 43.12 -19.74
C ALA A 854 15.86 43.59 -20.96
N TYR A 855 17.03 42.99 -21.18
CA TYR A 855 17.84 43.24 -22.36
C TYR A 855 17.14 42.85 -23.68
N LEU A 856 16.49 41.68 -23.73
CA LEU A 856 15.77 41.27 -24.94
C LEU A 856 14.58 42.20 -25.24
N ALA A 857 13.84 42.61 -24.21
CA ALA A 857 12.76 43.58 -24.34
C ALA A 857 13.27 44.94 -24.84
N GLU A 858 14.40 45.43 -24.33
CA GLU A 858 15.07 46.65 -24.81
C GLU A 858 15.45 46.53 -26.30
N LYS A 859 15.96 45.37 -26.72
CA LYS A 859 16.27 45.07 -28.13
C LYS A 859 15.03 44.80 -28.99
N LYS A 860 13.81 44.91 -28.44
CA LYS A 860 12.54 44.61 -29.12
C LYS A 860 12.46 43.17 -29.63
N TYR A 861 12.90 42.23 -28.80
CA TYR A 861 12.81 40.79 -29.05
C TYR A 861 11.96 40.09 -28.00
N VAL A 862 11.23 39.08 -28.45
CA VAL A 862 10.51 38.13 -27.58
C VAL A 862 11.09 36.74 -27.79
N HIS A 863 11.45 36.07 -26.71
CA HIS A 863 12.12 34.77 -26.73
C HIS A 863 11.17 33.63 -27.10
N ARG A 864 9.96 33.61 -26.51
CA ARG A 864 8.84 32.67 -26.81
C ARG A 864 9.01 31.24 -26.30
N ASP A 865 10.17 30.89 -25.74
CA ASP A 865 10.40 29.63 -25.04
C ASP A 865 11.27 29.82 -23.78
N ILE A 866 10.81 30.68 -22.86
CA ILE A 866 11.48 30.86 -21.57
C ILE A 866 11.07 29.73 -20.63
N ALA A 867 12.03 28.88 -20.30
CA ALA A 867 11.87 27.77 -19.38
C ALA A 867 13.23 27.46 -18.77
N LEU A 868 13.23 26.79 -17.62
CA LEU A 868 14.45 26.56 -16.87
C LEU A 868 15.47 25.65 -17.63
N ARG A 869 14.98 24.79 -18.54
CA ARG A 869 15.81 24.00 -19.50
C ARG A 869 16.57 24.84 -20.54
N ASN A 870 16.12 26.06 -20.80
CA ASN A 870 16.73 27.00 -21.75
C ASN A 870 17.57 28.07 -21.04
N CYS A 871 17.79 27.92 -19.73
CA CYS A 871 18.69 28.76 -18.94
C CYS A 871 19.95 27.96 -18.65
N LEU A 872 21.12 28.38 -19.12
CA LEU A 872 22.39 27.67 -18.97
C LEU A 872 23.25 28.30 -17.86
N VAL A 873 24.08 27.49 -17.20
CA VAL A 873 24.91 27.91 -16.07
C VAL A 873 26.40 27.83 -16.42
N ASN A 874 27.12 28.96 -16.34
CA ASN A 874 28.55 29.02 -16.63
C ASN A 874 29.42 28.63 -15.42
N ALA A 875 30.74 28.57 -15.61
CA ALA A 875 31.69 28.20 -14.55
C ALA A 875 31.61 29.10 -13.30
N GLN A 876 31.25 30.38 -13.46
CA GLN A 876 31.08 31.35 -12.37
C GLN A 876 29.67 31.34 -11.75
N ARG A 877 28.83 30.36 -12.12
CA ARG A 877 27.44 30.21 -11.64
C ARG A 877 26.55 31.41 -12.00
N VAL A 878 26.84 32.04 -13.14
CA VAL A 878 25.98 33.05 -13.77
C VAL A 878 25.06 32.35 -14.76
N VAL A 879 23.77 32.69 -14.72
CA VAL A 879 22.76 32.12 -15.61
C VAL A 879 22.66 32.94 -16.89
N LYS A 880 22.60 32.26 -18.03
CA LYS A 880 22.38 32.87 -19.35
C LYS A 880 21.22 32.21 -20.09
N ILE A 881 20.38 33.02 -20.73
CA ILE A 881 19.29 32.54 -21.57
C ILE A 881 19.87 32.02 -22.90
N ALA A 882 19.39 30.87 -23.36
CA ALA A 882 19.78 30.19 -24.59
C ALA A 882 18.56 29.68 -25.37
N ASP A 883 18.82 29.10 -26.56
CA ASP A 883 17.83 28.58 -27.52
C ASP A 883 16.90 29.63 -28.13
N PHE A 884 17.45 30.41 -29.07
CA PHE A 884 16.73 31.46 -29.79
C PHE A 884 15.98 30.94 -31.03
N GLY A 885 15.80 29.62 -31.19
CA GLY A 885 15.16 29.02 -32.38
C GLY A 885 13.70 29.43 -32.58
N MET A 886 13.06 29.96 -31.53
CA MET A 886 11.70 30.51 -31.56
C MET A 886 11.66 32.03 -31.44
N ALA A 887 12.76 32.69 -31.11
CA ALA A 887 12.82 34.12 -30.85
C ALA A 887 12.49 34.95 -32.10
N ARG A 888 11.78 36.06 -31.94
CA ARG A 888 11.39 36.94 -33.06
C ARG A 888 11.46 38.42 -32.64
N PRO A 889 11.82 39.33 -33.56
CA PRO A 889 11.70 40.77 -33.32
C PRO A 889 10.24 41.20 -33.30
N THR A 890 9.91 42.22 -32.50
CA THR A 890 8.62 42.92 -32.54
C THR A 890 8.71 44.07 -33.56
N PHE A 891 7.85 44.07 -34.59
CA PHE A 891 7.85 45.10 -35.64
C PHE A 891 6.68 46.06 -35.46
N GLU A 892 6.95 47.37 -35.33
CA GLU A 892 6.09 48.59 -35.36
C GLU A 892 4.71 48.60 -34.66
N SER A 893 4.01 47.48 -34.52
CA SER A 893 3.03 47.22 -33.48
C SER A 893 3.69 46.34 -32.43
N ASP A 894 3.54 46.66 -31.14
CA ASP A 894 4.25 46.00 -30.02
C ASP A 894 3.89 44.51 -29.78
N TYR A 895 3.40 43.80 -30.80
CA TYR A 895 2.99 42.40 -30.72
C TYR A 895 3.29 41.59 -32.00
N TYR A 896 3.61 40.31 -31.83
CA TYR A 896 3.75 39.33 -32.92
C TYR A 896 2.53 38.40 -32.97
N ARG A 897 1.94 38.17 -34.16
CA ARG A 897 0.77 37.29 -34.36
C ARG A 897 1.11 36.09 -35.24
N TYR A 898 0.95 34.88 -34.71
CA TYR A 898 1.20 33.63 -35.45
C TYR A 898 -0.06 33.09 -36.15
N ASN A 899 0.04 32.78 -37.45
CA ASN A 899 -1.05 32.17 -38.23
C ASN A 899 -1.05 30.63 -38.11
N ARG A 900 -2.10 30.05 -37.51
CA ARG A 900 -2.26 28.60 -37.23
C ARG A 900 -2.32 27.66 -38.47
N LYS A 901 -2.24 28.16 -39.71
CA LYS A 901 -2.60 27.40 -40.92
C LYS A 901 -1.49 26.62 -41.62
N GLY A 902 -0.32 26.45 -41.01
CA GLY A 902 0.65 25.48 -41.51
C GLY A 902 2.07 25.71 -41.06
N ALA A 903 2.48 25.07 -39.97
CA ALA A 903 3.82 24.52 -39.79
C ALA A 903 3.85 23.61 -38.56
N ARG A 904 4.61 22.54 -38.70
CA ARG A 904 4.82 21.40 -37.81
C ARG A 904 5.74 21.78 -36.63
N LYS A 905 5.45 22.85 -35.88
CA LYS A 905 6.31 23.32 -34.76
C LYS A 905 5.55 23.21 -33.43
N LEU A 906 6.03 22.33 -32.54
CA LEU A 906 5.50 22.11 -31.19
C LEU A 906 5.82 23.35 -30.31
N PHE A 907 4.81 23.90 -29.63
CA PHE A 907 4.97 25.03 -28.70
C PHE A 907 4.99 24.55 -27.24
N PRO A 908 5.70 25.26 -26.33
CA PRO A 908 5.83 24.90 -24.92
C PRO A 908 4.56 25.27 -24.11
N VAL A 909 3.44 24.58 -24.36
CA VAL A 909 2.09 24.94 -23.86
C VAL A 909 2.04 25.30 -22.37
N ARG A 910 2.81 24.61 -21.50
CA ARG A 910 2.78 24.81 -20.04
C ARG A 910 3.44 26.10 -19.54
N TRP A 911 4.30 26.71 -20.36
CA TRP A 911 4.96 27.97 -20.04
C TRP A 911 4.23 29.17 -20.68
N MET A 912 3.23 28.92 -21.52
CA MET A 912 2.58 29.96 -22.31
C MET A 912 1.42 30.65 -21.58
N PRO A 913 1.25 31.96 -21.78
CA PRO A 913 0.14 32.72 -21.21
C PRO A 913 -1.17 32.55 -22.02
N PRO A 914 -2.32 32.93 -21.44
CA PRO A 914 -3.64 32.79 -22.06
C PRO A 914 -3.76 33.49 -23.42
N GLU A 915 -3.23 34.71 -23.59
CA GLU A 915 -3.32 35.45 -24.86
C GLU A 915 -2.54 34.77 -26.00
N THR A 916 -1.42 34.13 -25.67
CA THR A 916 -0.65 33.37 -26.66
C THR A 916 -1.36 32.06 -27.01
N LEU A 917 -1.93 31.35 -26.04
CA LEU A 917 -2.69 30.12 -26.27
C LEU A 917 -4.00 30.38 -27.04
N ALA A 918 -4.68 31.49 -26.76
CA ALA A 918 -5.95 31.85 -27.39
C ALA A 918 -5.75 32.47 -28.79
N LEU A 919 -4.88 33.48 -28.90
CA LEU A 919 -4.78 34.35 -30.07
C LEU A 919 -3.45 34.21 -30.84
N GLY A 920 -2.47 33.46 -30.31
CA GLY A 920 -1.13 33.35 -30.90
C GLY A 920 -0.32 34.64 -30.80
N LEU A 921 -0.66 35.50 -29.82
CA LEU A 921 -0.02 36.79 -29.57
C LEU A 921 1.21 36.61 -28.68
N PHE A 922 2.38 37.06 -29.13
CA PHE A 922 3.61 37.07 -28.35
C PHE A 922 4.09 38.51 -28.14
N THR A 923 4.42 38.85 -26.90
CA THR A 923 4.88 40.17 -26.44
C THR A 923 5.94 40.02 -25.35
N PRO A 924 6.68 41.07 -24.97
CA PRO A 924 7.57 40.99 -23.80
C PRO A 924 6.83 40.53 -22.53
N ALA A 925 5.57 40.94 -22.33
CA ALA A 925 4.72 40.48 -21.22
C ALA A 925 4.39 38.98 -21.27
N SER A 926 4.47 38.34 -22.44
CA SER A 926 4.33 36.87 -22.57
C SER A 926 5.56 36.12 -22.04
N ASP A 927 6.76 36.68 -22.19
CA ASP A 927 7.97 36.12 -21.57
C ASP A 927 7.96 36.33 -20.04
N ILE A 928 7.31 37.39 -19.52
CA ILE A 928 7.13 37.60 -18.07
C ILE A 928 6.24 36.54 -17.42
N TRP A 929 5.18 36.10 -18.10
CA TRP A 929 4.39 34.96 -17.62
C TRP A 929 5.26 33.70 -17.52
N SER A 930 6.03 33.45 -18.58
CA SER A 930 6.96 32.32 -18.66
C SER A 930 8.04 32.40 -17.57
N PHE A 931 8.53 33.60 -17.27
CA PHE A 931 9.44 33.88 -16.15
C PHE A 931 8.81 33.54 -14.79
N GLY A 932 7.52 33.83 -14.57
CA GLY A 932 6.81 33.38 -13.38
C GLY A 932 6.82 31.85 -13.22
N VAL A 933 6.67 31.11 -14.33
CA VAL A 933 6.83 29.64 -14.34
C VAL A 933 8.28 29.24 -14.00
N VAL A 934 9.28 29.96 -14.52
CA VAL A 934 10.70 29.73 -14.16
C VAL A 934 10.95 29.96 -12.67
N LEU A 935 10.40 31.00 -12.05
CA LEU A 935 10.51 31.23 -10.61
C LEU A 935 9.97 30.05 -9.80
N TYR A 936 8.81 29.51 -10.22
CA TYR A 936 8.23 28.29 -9.65
C TYR A 936 9.17 27.08 -9.84
N GLU A 937 9.73 26.89 -11.03
CA GLU A 937 10.69 25.81 -11.30
C GLU A 937 11.97 25.95 -10.45
N VAL A 938 12.46 27.17 -10.18
CA VAL A 938 13.63 27.41 -9.31
C VAL A 938 13.34 26.99 -7.87
N ILE A 939 12.24 27.48 -7.26
CA ILE A 939 11.93 27.17 -5.85
C ILE A 939 11.56 25.70 -5.64
N SER A 940 11.02 25.05 -6.67
CA SER A 940 10.65 23.63 -6.64
C SER A 940 11.75 22.71 -7.17
N PHE A 941 12.94 23.22 -7.49
CA PHE A 941 14.09 22.48 -7.98
C PHE A 941 13.76 21.60 -9.19
N GLY A 942 13.18 22.21 -10.22
CA GLY A 942 12.90 21.57 -11.52
C GLY A 942 11.65 20.69 -11.55
N SER A 943 10.69 20.90 -10.65
CA SER A 943 9.43 20.15 -10.66
C SER A 943 8.61 20.49 -11.90
N TYR A 944 7.88 19.51 -12.42
CA TYR A 944 7.19 19.63 -13.70
C TYR A 944 5.95 20.55 -13.59
N PRO A 945 5.85 21.65 -14.36
CA PRO A 945 4.73 22.60 -14.26
C PRO A 945 3.36 21.95 -14.54
N TYR A 946 2.34 22.31 -13.75
CA TYR A 946 0.98 21.75 -13.84
C TYR A 946 0.96 20.21 -13.79
N GLN A 947 1.71 19.62 -12.86
CA GLN A 947 1.81 18.17 -12.69
C GLN A 947 0.41 17.52 -12.57
N GLY A 948 0.23 16.38 -13.24
CA GLY A 948 -1.04 15.64 -13.27
C GLY A 948 -2.02 16.07 -14.37
N LEU A 949 -1.78 17.20 -15.05
CA LEU A 949 -2.57 17.64 -16.21
C LEU A 949 -1.84 17.33 -17.52
N THR A 950 -2.56 16.97 -18.59
CA THR A 950 -2.02 16.88 -19.97
C THR A 950 -1.87 18.26 -20.61
N ASN A 951 -1.10 18.40 -21.70
CA ASN A 951 -0.94 19.71 -22.38
C ASN A 951 -2.29 20.31 -22.84
N ASN A 952 -3.25 19.49 -23.29
CA ASN A 952 -4.58 19.95 -23.67
C ASN A 952 -5.38 20.45 -22.46
N GLN A 953 -5.30 19.72 -21.34
CA GLN A 953 -5.95 20.14 -20.09
C GLN A 953 -5.32 21.42 -19.53
N VAL A 954 -3.99 21.58 -19.61
CA VAL A 954 -3.32 22.83 -19.21
C VAL A 954 -3.77 23.99 -20.07
N LEU A 955 -3.89 23.79 -21.39
CA LEU A 955 -4.39 24.80 -22.31
C LEU A 955 -5.80 25.28 -21.91
N GLU A 956 -6.71 24.37 -21.58
CA GLU A 956 -8.06 24.73 -21.11
C GLU A 956 -8.02 25.38 -19.72
N TYR A 957 -7.20 24.84 -18.81
CA TYR A 957 -7.06 25.32 -17.44
C TYR A 957 -6.61 26.78 -17.39
N VAL A 958 -5.57 27.13 -18.15
CA VAL A 958 -5.05 28.50 -18.24
C VAL A 958 -6.03 29.43 -18.96
N LYS A 959 -6.68 28.97 -20.04
CA LYS A 959 -7.73 29.75 -20.73
C LYS A 959 -8.92 30.09 -19.84
N ASN A 960 -9.22 29.23 -18.86
CA ASN A 960 -10.28 29.45 -17.87
C ASN A 960 -9.86 30.39 -16.72
N GLY A 961 -8.74 31.10 -16.85
CA GLY A 961 -8.27 32.08 -15.86
C GLY A 961 -7.54 31.47 -14.68
N LYS A 962 -7.24 30.17 -14.70
CA LYS A 962 -6.58 29.48 -13.58
C LYS A 962 -5.06 29.47 -13.75
N THR A 963 -4.34 29.54 -12.62
CA THR A 963 -2.87 29.55 -12.56
C THR A 963 -2.35 28.37 -11.74
N MET A 964 -1.03 28.14 -11.73
CA MET A 964 -0.43 27.08 -10.90
C MET A 964 -0.62 27.37 -9.41
N HIS A 965 -0.71 26.30 -8.62
CA HIS A 965 -0.69 26.38 -7.18
C HIS A 965 0.70 26.83 -6.68
N ILE A 966 0.74 27.84 -5.82
CA ILE A 966 1.98 28.34 -5.19
C ILE A 966 2.26 27.47 -3.95
N PRO A 967 3.46 26.87 -3.81
CA PRO A 967 3.79 26.04 -2.65
C PRO A 967 3.67 26.78 -1.31
N LEU A 968 3.31 26.07 -0.25
CA LEU A 968 3.30 26.55 1.13
C LEU A 968 4.72 26.89 1.59
N GLY A 969 4.85 27.96 2.39
CA GLY A 969 6.14 28.42 2.91
C GLY A 969 6.91 29.37 1.99
N VAL A 970 6.35 29.75 0.84
CA VAL A 970 6.87 30.83 -0.01
C VAL A 970 6.68 32.19 0.70
N LYS A 971 7.70 33.06 0.63
CA LYS A 971 7.63 34.40 1.23
C LYS A 971 6.54 35.25 0.56
N PRO A 972 5.80 36.09 1.31
CA PRO A 972 4.72 36.93 0.75
C PRO A 972 5.16 37.82 -0.41
N GLN A 973 6.40 38.31 -0.39
CA GLN A 973 6.98 39.12 -1.46
C GLN A 973 7.11 38.32 -2.77
N LEU A 974 7.55 37.05 -2.68
CA LEU A 974 7.68 36.18 -3.85
C LEU A 974 6.29 35.73 -4.34
N GLU A 975 5.37 35.45 -3.42
CA GLU A 975 3.98 35.13 -3.76
C GLU A 975 3.32 36.28 -4.54
N GLY A 976 3.52 37.53 -4.10
CA GLY A 976 3.06 38.73 -4.80
C GLY A 976 3.65 38.86 -6.20
N LEU A 977 4.96 38.62 -6.35
CA LEU A 977 5.63 38.65 -7.65
C LEU A 977 5.11 37.57 -8.61
N LEU A 978 4.91 36.33 -8.12
CA LEU A 978 4.34 35.22 -8.91
C LEU A 978 2.92 35.56 -9.40
N LYS A 979 2.07 36.07 -8.50
CA LYS A 979 0.71 36.51 -8.85
C LYS A 979 0.70 37.65 -9.88
N ALA A 980 1.63 38.61 -9.75
CA ALA A 980 1.78 39.70 -10.72
C ALA A 980 2.23 39.19 -12.10
N CYS A 981 3.18 38.26 -12.16
CA CYS A 981 3.63 37.63 -13.41
C CYS A 981 2.51 36.82 -14.09
N TRP A 982 1.65 36.16 -13.31
CA TRP A 982 0.52 35.36 -13.81
C TRP A 982 -0.81 36.12 -13.90
N SER A 983 -0.77 37.44 -14.01
CA SER A 983 -1.96 38.22 -14.34
C SER A 983 -2.52 37.81 -15.71
N GLN A 984 -3.83 37.60 -15.77
CA GLN A 984 -4.53 37.21 -17.01
C GLN A 984 -4.46 38.32 -18.07
N GLU A 985 -4.49 39.58 -17.64
CA GLU A 985 -4.30 40.74 -18.52
C GLU A 985 -2.81 41.01 -18.70
N ALA A 986 -2.31 40.90 -19.93
CA ALA A 986 -0.89 41.09 -20.25
C ALA A 986 -0.37 42.49 -19.87
N SER A 987 -1.21 43.53 -19.93
CA SER A 987 -0.87 44.91 -19.56
C SER A 987 -0.68 45.13 -18.06
N LYS A 988 -1.22 44.24 -17.22
CA LYS A 988 -1.08 44.30 -15.75
C LYS A 988 0.15 43.56 -15.22
N ARG A 989 0.87 42.84 -16.09
CA ARG A 989 2.11 42.16 -15.70
C ARG A 989 3.24 43.19 -15.59
N PRO A 990 4.16 43.04 -14.63
CA PRO A 990 5.31 43.93 -14.54
C PRO A 990 6.20 43.77 -15.78
N THR A 991 6.86 44.84 -16.17
CA THR A 991 7.92 44.80 -17.18
C THR A 991 9.15 44.06 -16.63
N ALA A 992 9.99 43.53 -17.53
CA ALA A 992 11.21 42.86 -17.11
C ALA A 992 12.13 43.76 -16.27
N LEU A 993 12.14 45.07 -16.55
CA LEU A 993 12.92 46.05 -15.79
C LEU A 993 12.37 46.23 -14.36
N GLU A 994 11.05 46.34 -14.21
CA GLU A 994 10.40 46.42 -12.88
C GLU A 994 10.63 45.14 -12.07
N VAL A 995 10.66 43.97 -12.73
CA VAL A 995 10.99 42.69 -12.07
C VAL A 995 12.45 42.70 -11.57
N VAL A 996 13.39 43.20 -12.38
CA VAL A 996 14.82 43.34 -11.98
C VAL A 996 14.95 44.27 -10.78
N GLU A 997 14.28 45.43 -10.80
CA GLU A 997 14.27 46.36 -9.67
C GLU A 997 13.67 45.73 -8.42
N TYR A 998 12.54 45.03 -8.55
CA TYR A 998 11.88 44.34 -7.45
C TYR A 998 12.77 43.27 -6.82
N ILE A 999 13.40 42.40 -7.62
CA ILE A 999 14.29 41.34 -7.11
C ILE A 999 15.54 41.95 -6.45
N SER A 1000 16.06 43.06 -6.97
CA SER A 1000 17.24 43.74 -6.40
C SER A 1000 17.01 44.25 -4.98
N ASN A 1001 15.78 44.66 -4.66
CA ASN A 1001 15.37 45.10 -3.32
C ASN A 1001 15.27 43.94 -2.30
N TYR A 1002 15.21 42.68 -2.77
CA TYR A 1002 15.06 41.50 -1.93
C TYR A 1002 16.12 40.42 -2.26
N PRO A 1003 17.39 40.58 -1.85
CA PRO A 1003 18.50 39.70 -2.25
C PRO A 1003 18.42 38.25 -1.75
N ARG A 1004 17.43 37.90 -0.93
CA ARG A 1004 17.13 36.53 -0.45
C ARG A 1004 15.65 36.18 -0.65
N LEU A 1005 15.04 36.65 -1.75
CA LEU A 1005 13.62 36.50 -2.05
C LEU A 1005 13.20 35.03 -2.22
N LEU A 1006 13.97 34.24 -2.96
CA LEU A 1006 13.65 32.85 -3.27
C LEU A 1006 14.15 31.90 -2.18
N THR A 1007 13.29 30.99 -1.72
CA THR A 1007 13.61 29.92 -0.76
C THR A 1007 13.17 28.56 -1.31
N PRO A 1008 13.92 27.47 -1.07
CA PRO A 1008 13.50 26.12 -1.49
C PRO A 1008 12.14 25.72 -0.91
N ALA A 1009 11.25 25.17 -1.74
CA ALA A 1009 9.93 24.66 -1.35
C ALA A 1009 9.64 23.32 -2.06
N LEU A 1010 9.92 22.20 -1.39
CA LEU A 1010 9.79 20.85 -1.93
C LEU A 1010 8.52 20.17 -1.38
N GLU A 1011 7.36 20.41 -2.01
CA GLU A 1011 6.09 19.78 -1.58
C GLU A 1011 5.83 18.39 -2.16
N VAL A 1012 6.64 17.92 -3.13
CA VAL A 1012 6.34 16.71 -3.91
C VAL A 1012 7.46 15.66 -3.81
N PRO A 1013 7.14 14.36 -3.63
CA PRO A 1013 8.11 13.26 -3.56
C PRO A 1013 9.00 13.14 -4.81
N ALA A 1014 10.18 12.53 -4.66
CA ALA A 1014 11.21 12.44 -5.71
C ALA A 1014 10.79 11.63 -6.96
N THR A 1015 9.68 10.87 -6.90
CA THR A 1015 9.20 9.96 -7.95
C THR A 1015 8.50 10.64 -9.13
N SER A 1016 8.33 11.96 -9.11
CA SER A 1016 7.63 12.73 -10.15
C SER A 1016 8.55 13.49 -11.13
N ILE A 1017 9.79 13.05 -11.27
CA ILE A 1017 10.79 13.68 -12.15
C ILE A 1017 10.96 12.80 -13.39
N GLU A 1018 10.52 13.28 -14.56
CA GLU A 1018 10.96 12.73 -15.84
C GLU A 1018 12.39 13.21 -16.11
N LEU A 1019 13.36 12.31 -15.96
CA LEU A 1019 14.70 12.49 -16.53
C LEU A 1019 14.59 12.25 -18.04
N PRO A 1020 15.16 13.11 -18.90
CA PRO A 1020 15.26 12.79 -20.32
C PRO A 1020 16.16 11.55 -20.47
N GLU A 1021 15.61 10.47 -21.02
CA GLU A 1021 16.38 9.29 -21.41
C GLU A 1021 17.45 9.71 -22.42
N SER A 1022 18.70 9.82 -21.95
CA SER A 1022 19.85 9.81 -22.83
C SER A 1022 20.25 8.35 -23.02
N GLN A 1023 19.94 7.81 -24.19
CA GLN A 1023 20.63 6.64 -24.71
C GLN A 1023 22.11 7.00 -24.86
N SER A 1024 22.94 6.51 -23.96
CA SER A 1024 24.38 6.37 -24.16
C SER A 1024 24.79 4.97 -23.73
N ASP A 1025 25.07 4.19 -24.77
CA ASP A 1025 26.17 3.23 -24.89
C ASP A 1025 26.10 1.91 -24.10
N GLN A 1026 25.92 0.87 -24.91
CA GLN A 1026 26.44 -0.47 -24.72
C GLN A 1026 27.86 -0.42 -24.14
N ILE A 1027 28.04 -0.98 -22.94
CA ILE A 1027 29.28 -1.64 -22.57
C ILE A 1027 28.94 -3.12 -22.46
N GLN A 1028 29.29 -3.82 -23.52
CA GLN A 1028 29.46 -5.27 -23.52
C GLN A 1028 30.79 -5.60 -22.82
N GLU A 1029 30.76 -6.71 -22.07
CA GLU A 1029 31.88 -7.46 -21.45
C GLU A 1029 32.50 -6.92 -20.15
N CYS A 1030 32.20 -7.62 -19.04
CA CYS A 1030 33.09 -8.68 -18.53
C CYS A 1030 32.31 -9.60 -17.56
N GLU A 1031 31.80 -10.72 -18.08
CA GLU A 1031 31.79 -11.98 -17.32
C GLU A 1031 33.24 -12.45 -17.27
N GLU A 1032 33.86 -12.36 -16.09
CA GLU A 1032 34.93 -13.23 -15.58
C GLU A 1032 35.62 -12.54 -14.39
N LEU A 1033 35.03 -12.74 -13.20
CA LEU A 1033 35.76 -12.80 -11.94
C LEU A 1033 34.94 -13.66 -10.97
N SER A 1034 34.63 -14.87 -11.45
CA SER A 1034 34.46 -16.02 -10.57
C SER A 1034 35.82 -16.73 -10.52
N ASN A 1035 36.26 -17.05 -9.31
CA ASN A 1035 37.54 -17.66 -8.94
C ASN A 1035 38.70 -16.69 -8.69
N LEU A 1036 38.85 -16.30 -7.42
CA LEU A 1036 40.01 -16.74 -6.64
C LEU A 1036 39.76 -16.60 -5.13
N ASN A 1037 39.70 -17.77 -4.51
CA ASN A 1037 39.81 -18.11 -3.10
C ASN A 1037 40.49 -17.07 -2.19
N THR A 1038 39.79 -16.70 -1.11
CA THR A 1038 40.41 -16.70 0.21
C THR A 1038 39.57 -17.52 1.17
N SER A 1039 40.23 -18.55 1.69
CA SER A 1039 39.80 -19.51 2.68
C SER A 1039 39.39 -18.85 3.99
N ALA A 1040 38.15 -19.07 4.40
CA ALA A 1040 37.76 -19.08 5.81
C ALA A 1040 36.82 -20.27 6.02
N ASN A 1041 37.44 -21.43 6.21
CA ASN A 1041 36.80 -22.59 6.82
C ASN A 1041 36.48 -22.24 8.28
N THR A 1042 35.21 -21.98 8.58
CA THR A 1042 34.67 -22.23 9.92
C THR A 1042 33.27 -22.83 9.78
N LYS A 1043 33.21 -24.13 10.10
CA LYS A 1043 31.98 -24.87 10.39
C LYS A 1043 31.09 -24.07 11.33
N PRO A 1044 29.75 -24.09 11.17
CA PRO A 1044 28.89 -23.96 12.33
C PRO A 1044 28.95 -25.32 13.05
N ASP A 1045 29.97 -25.50 13.89
CA ASP A 1045 29.95 -26.57 14.89
C ASP A 1045 28.74 -26.33 15.80
N THR A 1046 27.84 -27.31 15.79
CA THR A 1046 26.98 -27.75 16.89
C THR A 1046 27.26 -27.09 18.24
N ILE A 1047 26.48 -26.07 18.63
CA ILE A 1047 26.18 -25.77 20.04
C ILE A 1047 24.75 -25.24 20.13
N PHE A 1048 23.79 -26.15 20.25
CA PHE A 1048 22.72 -25.99 21.23
C PHE A 1048 22.53 -27.36 21.88
N LYS A 1049 23.28 -27.57 22.96
CA LYS A 1049 22.93 -28.61 23.92
C LYS A 1049 21.62 -28.18 24.58
N PRO A 1050 20.66 -29.09 24.76
CA PRO A 1050 19.36 -28.80 25.35
C PRO A 1050 19.55 -28.41 26.82
N LEU A 1051 18.96 -27.30 27.26
CA LEU A 1051 18.73 -27.09 28.68
C LEU A 1051 17.58 -28.02 29.09
N CYS A 1052 17.96 -29.14 29.73
CA CYS A 1052 17.14 -30.20 30.31
C CYS A 1052 16.66 -31.31 29.36
N ASP A 1053 17.59 -32.12 28.86
CA ASP A 1053 17.29 -33.52 28.57
C ASP A 1053 17.51 -34.37 29.84
N THR A 1054 16.49 -34.43 30.69
CA THR A 1054 15.99 -35.64 31.37
C THR A 1054 14.61 -35.31 31.94
N GLY A 1055 13.58 -35.42 31.10
CA GLY A 1055 12.15 -35.47 31.45
C GLY A 1055 11.73 -34.80 32.77
N SER A 1056 11.54 -33.48 32.76
CA SER A 1056 10.58 -32.74 33.60
C SER A 1056 10.69 -31.25 33.30
N PHE A 1057 9.73 -30.70 32.56
CA PHE A 1057 9.67 -29.28 32.19
C PHE A 1057 9.06 -28.42 33.30
N THR A 1058 9.61 -27.21 33.45
CA THR A 1058 9.12 -26.14 34.32
C THR A 1058 7.85 -25.49 33.72
N PRO A 1059 6.86 -25.11 34.53
CA PRO A 1059 5.66 -24.47 34.01
C PRO A 1059 5.90 -22.96 33.84
N ILE A 1060 5.44 -22.41 32.72
CA ILE A 1060 5.66 -21.02 32.24
C ILE A 1060 4.27 -20.35 32.09
N THR A 1061 4.16 -19.02 32.20
CA THR A 1061 2.95 -18.19 31.96
C THR A 1061 2.84 -17.71 30.50
N PRO A 1062 1.63 -17.39 29.97
CA PRO A 1062 1.29 -17.05 28.56
C PRO A 1062 2.23 -16.10 27.77
N ASP A 1063 3.11 -15.38 28.46
CA ASP A 1063 4.04 -14.40 27.89
C ASP A 1063 5.50 -14.91 27.86
N GLY A 1064 5.75 -16.19 28.17
CA GLY A 1064 7.07 -16.83 28.10
C GLY A 1064 7.91 -16.76 29.38
N TYR A 1065 7.33 -16.39 30.53
CA TYR A 1065 8.03 -16.32 31.82
C TYR A 1065 7.74 -17.55 32.69
N SER A 1066 8.74 -18.16 33.31
CA SER A 1066 8.53 -19.23 34.32
C SER A 1066 7.50 -18.78 35.38
N ILE A 1067 6.60 -19.68 35.80
CA ILE A 1067 5.57 -19.40 36.83
C ILE A 1067 6.20 -18.93 38.16
N MET A 1068 7.49 -19.20 38.38
CA MET A 1068 8.21 -18.73 39.56
C MET A 1068 8.81 -17.31 39.44
N SER A 1069 8.95 -16.75 38.23
CA SER A 1069 9.62 -15.46 38.03
C SER A 1069 8.85 -14.25 38.60
N PRO A 1070 7.50 -14.24 38.70
CA PRO A 1070 6.77 -13.19 39.40
C PRO A 1070 6.57 -13.46 40.91
N LEU A 1071 6.87 -14.68 41.39
CA LEU A 1071 6.58 -15.13 42.77
C LEU A 1071 7.82 -15.15 43.68
N LEU A 1072 9.03 -15.10 43.10
CA LEU A 1072 10.30 -14.92 43.82
C LEU A 1072 10.63 -13.47 44.01
#